data_AF-A0A9E1BFT5-F1
#
_entry.id   AF-A0A9E1BFT5-F1
#
_cell.length_a   1.000
_cell.length_b   1.000
_cell.length_c   1.000
_cell.angle_alpha   90.00
_cell.angle_beta   90.00
_cell.angle_gamma   90.00
#
_symmetry.space_group_name_H-M   'P 1'
#
loop_
_entity.id
_entity.type
_entity.pdbx_description
1 polymer ?
#
loop_
_entity_poly.entity_id
_entity_poly.type
_entity_poly.pdbx_seq_one_letter_code
_entity_poly.pdbx_strand_id
1 'polypeptide(L)'
;MMKSRWLSLILAIVMTAVAFPAGFSIYGEENIEMVEKLFITYENLKTTEEFGANSEGLGVSYMSKNSRVKVVAAPASVTGMRSLAINQCDMQWWSLNAWDQEMYIDLSVKTDENYNNELAMNLYTQQPSEESAKSMNGDFITVTRQNDKSVILDQSGNILMEMEENVRYNIRCVFTRGSDEYLVQINGKTVSQNSKFVAPVYTINSISIKVSELAAQQSETQATIQDPYIKIDNLGVYTKGRYYPQKFSAQAPGVLPEIDIPEEIKNEDIRLYVNTTKIEMSYAPVLRDETVYLDVEQIMRCLQMELKEDKSNKTFEIKNENVTVKATLDNSSVTINDKEYTLKFPPRKINGTIMVSPNFLNEVLNAKVWWDEAGKMLVITTGEYKKDEILRNIGGKLYMNGEPYYEISFNKFDLYFQILAEYEPDRQFPARFYRIDAAEAALKQLNELGFQSIRVFMYSSAYPDLMYNKAHEELYFKAMDQVFDLCDKYNIKIVVCLGLMESYLLKNDYIEGEGWITGNETLKELVTDRNCESRQNVYQYLEKFITRYKDRKSVLMWEIQNEGILGADVGSAVSDVRYSLLQLAEFYGDCADKILELDDKHLITSGDSVLRHAQWNLLVDVMKGENISWKTDTKEERLKALAILNEKLDVISVHAYGVGVSDSSYYADSEGRMINCDFNMYMQEAARLGKILYNGETNGSFSFGSENFYPNTEMYLNSIIDSGLQLSHWWTFRSDRQGFNDGYLWRIDSGELLDRIVAANQKLKEKYVMNKAADENTNDVWDDPMFQIFDNGKVISGEEFVAQTTFRSKMIRLGIICGILVVALGVGVFVLTREKLKKKRKKDIV
;
A
#
# COMPACT_ATOMS: atom_id res chain seq x y z
N MET A 1 -45.58 -37.39 -39.45
CA MET A 1 -45.95 -36.01 -39.07
C MET A 1 -44.81 -35.44 -38.24
N MET A 2 -43.69 -35.19 -38.90
CA MET A 2 -42.39 -34.82 -38.31
C MET A 2 -41.35 -34.96 -39.42
N LYS A 3 -40.38 -34.04 -39.41
CA LYS A 3 -38.96 -34.20 -39.77
C LYS A 3 -38.57 -34.70 -41.18
N SER A 4 -37.68 -33.90 -41.75
CA SER A 4 -36.62 -34.31 -42.69
C SER A 4 -37.11 -34.61 -44.11
N ARG A 5 -36.40 -34.38 -45.20
CA ARG A 5 -35.11 -33.75 -45.53
C ARG A 5 -35.02 -33.99 -47.06
N TRP A 6 -34.47 -33.03 -47.82
CA TRP A 6 -33.71 -33.19 -49.08
C TRP A 6 -34.44 -33.25 -50.41
N LEU A 7 -34.01 -32.37 -51.33
CA LEU A 7 -33.12 -32.63 -52.47
C LEU A 7 -32.68 -31.22 -52.96
N SER A 8 -31.43 -30.76 -53.04
CA SER A 8 -30.13 -31.32 -53.44
C SER A 8 -30.13 -31.91 -54.86
N LEU A 9 -29.91 -31.03 -55.85
CA LEU A 9 -29.08 -31.14 -57.07
C LEU A 9 -29.58 -30.03 -58.02
N ILE A 10 -28.77 -29.11 -58.54
CA ILE A 10 -27.70 -29.36 -59.52
C ILE A 10 -26.55 -28.34 -59.34
N LEU A 11 -25.33 -28.87 -59.46
CA LEU A 11 -24.02 -28.25 -59.36
C LEU A 11 -23.36 -28.27 -60.75
N ALA A 12 -22.79 -27.14 -61.23
CA ALA A 12 -21.63 -27.04 -62.15
C ALA A 12 -21.42 -25.55 -62.56
N ILE A 13 -20.62 -24.75 -61.84
CA ILE A 13 -19.17 -24.47 -61.99
C ILE A 13 -18.85 -23.38 -63.04
N VAL A 14 -18.42 -22.19 -62.57
CA VAL A 14 -17.04 -21.64 -62.69
C VAL A 14 -16.78 -20.67 -61.52
N MET A 15 -15.79 -21.05 -60.67
CA MET A 15 -14.77 -20.27 -59.90
C MET A 15 -15.06 -18.82 -59.48
N THR A 16 -14.80 -18.31 -58.25
CA THR A 16 -13.98 -18.71 -57.09
C THR A 16 -14.34 -17.77 -55.92
N ALA A 17 -14.02 -18.18 -54.68
CA ALA A 17 -14.01 -17.47 -53.38
C ALA A 17 -13.91 -15.92 -53.42
N VAL A 18 -14.56 -15.15 -52.53
CA VAL A 18 -14.16 -14.95 -51.13
C VAL A 18 -15.35 -14.72 -50.18
N ALA A 19 -15.32 -15.42 -49.05
CA ALA A 19 -16.05 -15.13 -47.82
C ALA A 19 -15.30 -14.04 -47.02
N PHE A 20 -15.99 -13.04 -46.44
CA PHE A 20 -15.76 -12.51 -45.09
C PHE A 20 -16.67 -11.29 -44.81
N PRO A 21 -17.55 -11.35 -43.79
CA PRO A 21 -18.34 -10.23 -43.28
C PRO A 21 -17.81 -9.78 -41.90
N ALA A 22 -17.01 -8.71 -41.84
CA ALA A 22 -16.67 -7.89 -40.66
C ALA A 22 -15.43 -7.04 -41.00
N GLY A 23 -15.46 -5.74 -40.74
CA GLY A 23 -14.31 -4.84 -40.83
C GLY A 23 -13.79 -4.61 -42.24
N PHE A 24 -13.97 -3.39 -42.77
CA PHE A 24 -12.93 -2.88 -43.67
C PHE A 24 -11.72 -2.55 -42.80
N SER A 25 -10.91 -3.59 -42.56
CA SER A 25 -9.53 -3.49 -42.12
C SER A 25 -8.83 -2.49 -43.05
N ILE A 26 -8.43 -1.34 -42.51
CA ILE A 26 -7.35 -0.53 -43.06
C ILE A 26 -6.05 -1.12 -42.49
N TYR A 27 -5.78 -2.41 -42.71
CA TYR A 27 -4.48 -3.03 -42.44
C TYR A 27 -3.87 -3.42 -43.78
N GLY A 28 -3.28 -2.42 -44.42
CA GLY A 28 -2.15 -2.63 -45.31
C GLY A 28 -0.91 -2.72 -44.43
N GLU A 29 -0.12 -3.76 -44.66
CA GLU A 29 1.08 -4.18 -43.91
C GLU A 29 0.81 -4.98 -42.63
N GLU A 30 1.75 -5.87 -42.35
CA GLU A 30 1.68 -7.14 -41.62
C GLU A 30 0.89 -7.12 -40.29
N ASN A 31 0.41 -8.28 -39.85
CA ASN A 31 -0.34 -8.51 -38.60
C ASN A 31 0.35 -7.89 -37.36
N ILE A 32 0.14 -6.59 -37.16
CA ILE A 32 0.55 -5.82 -35.99
C ILE A 32 -0.71 -5.69 -35.14
N GLU A 33 -0.69 -6.18 -33.90
CA GLU A 33 -1.76 -5.97 -32.92
C GLU A 33 -1.90 -4.46 -32.64
N MET A 34 -2.80 -3.82 -33.36
CA MET A 34 -3.18 -2.42 -33.15
C MET A 34 -4.25 -2.36 -32.07
N VAL A 35 -4.00 -1.56 -31.03
CA VAL A 35 -4.91 -1.41 -29.89
C VAL A 35 -5.63 -0.07 -30.00
N GLU A 36 -6.96 -0.09 -30.10
CA GLU A 36 -7.84 1.09 -30.23
C GLU A 36 -8.06 1.78 -28.88
N LYS A 37 -7.94 3.13 -28.84
CA LYS A 37 -7.86 3.87 -27.56
C LYS A 37 -9.02 4.79 -27.20
N LEU A 38 -9.52 5.68 -28.09
CA LEU A 38 -10.01 6.96 -27.53
C LEU A 38 -11.45 7.41 -27.78
N PHE A 39 -12.36 6.59 -28.28
CA PHE A 39 -13.73 7.05 -28.46
C PHE A 39 -14.73 6.04 -27.93
N ILE A 40 -15.65 6.51 -27.07
CA ILE A 40 -16.96 5.88 -27.02
C ILE A 40 -17.46 5.95 -28.45
N THR A 41 -17.71 4.79 -29.06
CA THR A 41 -18.34 4.72 -30.38
C THR A 41 -19.66 5.47 -30.30
N TYR A 42 -19.71 6.70 -30.81
CA TYR A 42 -20.94 7.50 -30.94
C TYR A 42 -21.95 6.82 -31.86
N GLU A 43 -21.55 5.72 -32.50
CA GLU A 43 -22.39 4.76 -33.21
C GLU A 43 -23.57 4.24 -32.38
N ASN A 44 -23.43 4.17 -31.04
CA ASN A 44 -24.50 3.73 -30.13
C ASN A 44 -25.44 4.87 -29.69
N LEU A 45 -25.14 6.11 -30.05
CA LEU A 45 -25.91 7.29 -29.64
C LEU A 45 -27.12 7.51 -30.55
N LYS A 46 -28.16 8.15 -30.01
CA LYS A 46 -29.38 8.48 -30.78
C LYS A 46 -29.11 9.67 -31.69
N THR A 47 -29.72 9.69 -32.88
CA THR A 47 -29.66 10.82 -33.85
C THR A 47 -30.36 12.11 -33.37
N THR A 48 -30.76 12.15 -32.10
CA THR A 48 -31.39 13.29 -31.44
C THR A 48 -30.48 13.92 -30.41
N GLU A 49 -29.27 13.38 -30.20
CA GLU A 49 -28.33 13.87 -29.20
C GLU A 49 -27.52 15.06 -29.72
N GLU A 50 -27.40 16.06 -28.85
CA GLU A 50 -26.64 17.29 -29.07
C GLU A 50 -25.71 17.53 -27.87
N PHE A 51 -24.46 17.92 -28.15
CA PHE A 51 -23.41 18.11 -27.15
C PHE A 51 -22.94 19.57 -27.11
N GLY A 52 -22.79 20.09 -25.89
CA GLY A 52 -22.17 21.39 -25.55
C GLY A 52 -21.35 21.27 -24.26
N ALA A 53 -20.75 22.34 -23.74
CA ALA A 53 -19.72 22.26 -22.67
C ALA A 53 -20.02 21.40 -21.42
N ASN A 54 -21.30 21.24 -21.08
CA ASN A 54 -21.71 20.47 -19.89
C ASN A 54 -22.23 19.06 -20.24
N SER A 55 -22.11 18.62 -21.49
CA SER A 55 -22.64 17.35 -21.96
C SER A 55 -21.68 16.21 -21.66
N GLU A 56 -22.18 15.18 -20.99
CA GLU A 56 -21.48 13.92 -20.74
C GLU A 56 -21.79 12.93 -21.88
N GLY A 57 -20.79 12.37 -22.56
CA GLY A 57 -21.02 11.30 -23.55
C GLY A 57 -19.96 11.10 -24.63
N LEU A 58 -19.11 12.09 -24.92
CA LEU A 58 -18.03 11.99 -25.91
C LEU A 58 -16.67 11.56 -25.32
N GLY A 59 -16.57 11.41 -24.00
CA GLY A 59 -15.32 11.05 -23.32
C GLY A 59 -14.23 12.13 -23.41
N VAL A 60 -14.58 13.36 -23.81
CA VAL A 60 -13.70 14.53 -23.87
C VAL A 60 -13.35 15.02 -22.47
N SER A 61 -12.10 15.44 -22.26
CA SER A 61 -11.66 16.05 -21.01
C SER A 61 -12.10 17.51 -20.89
N TYR A 62 -12.30 18.18 -22.03
CA TYR A 62 -12.78 19.55 -22.12
C TYR A 62 -13.55 19.77 -23.42
N MET A 63 -14.61 20.58 -23.36
CA MET A 63 -15.28 21.10 -24.53
C MET A 63 -15.73 22.54 -24.26
N SER A 64 -15.47 23.45 -25.20
CA SER A 64 -15.79 24.87 -25.02
C SER A 64 -17.31 25.11 -25.01
N LYS A 65 -17.75 26.16 -24.30
CA LYS A 65 -19.16 26.54 -24.15
C LYS A 65 -19.90 26.83 -25.45
N ASN A 66 -19.16 27.19 -26.49
CA ASN A 66 -19.71 27.53 -27.80
C ASN A 66 -19.78 26.31 -28.74
N SER A 67 -19.36 25.12 -28.25
CA SER A 67 -19.39 23.90 -29.04
C SER A 67 -20.83 23.47 -29.33
N ARG A 68 -21.09 23.16 -30.60
CA ARG A 68 -22.37 22.72 -31.16
C ARG A 68 -22.13 21.48 -32.00
N VAL A 69 -22.35 20.32 -31.39
CA VAL A 69 -22.11 19.00 -32.00
C VAL A 69 -23.41 18.21 -31.99
N LYS A 70 -23.80 17.64 -33.13
CA LYS A 70 -25.03 16.87 -33.29
C LYS A 70 -24.76 15.49 -33.87
N VAL A 71 -25.37 14.47 -33.28
CA VAL A 71 -25.35 13.12 -33.85
C VAL A 71 -26.39 13.02 -34.95
N VAL A 72 -25.97 12.68 -36.16
CA VAL A 72 -26.85 12.52 -37.33
C VAL A 72 -26.76 11.12 -37.92
N ALA A 73 -27.76 10.73 -38.72
CA ALA A 73 -27.73 9.45 -39.40
C ALA A 73 -26.62 9.42 -40.48
N ALA A 74 -25.91 8.30 -40.58
CA ALA A 74 -24.97 8.08 -41.67
C ALA A 74 -25.75 7.84 -43.00
N PRO A 75 -25.19 8.23 -44.18
CA PRO A 75 -25.79 7.92 -45.48
C PRO A 75 -25.94 6.40 -45.71
N ALA A 76 -26.94 5.99 -46.50
CA ALA A 76 -27.29 4.58 -46.75
C ALA A 76 -26.16 3.70 -47.35
N SER A 77 -25.06 4.30 -47.80
CA SER A 77 -23.92 3.64 -48.44
C SER A 77 -22.77 3.28 -47.48
N VAL A 78 -22.97 3.41 -46.16
CA VAL A 78 -21.90 3.25 -45.14
C VAL A 78 -22.27 2.17 -44.13
N THR A 79 -21.30 1.31 -43.80
CA THR A 79 -21.36 0.46 -42.59
C THR A 79 -20.85 1.27 -41.40
N GLY A 80 -21.74 1.55 -40.45
CA GLY A 80 -21.57 2.47 -39.31
C GLY A 80 -22.84 3.31 -39.11
N MET A 81 -23.44 3.33 -37.91
CA MET A 81 -24.83 3.80 -37.74
C MET A 81 -25.00 5.34 -37.68
N ARG A 82 -23.95 6.12 -37.43
CA ARG A 82 -24.04 7.57 -37.08
C ARG A 82 -22.84 8.41 -37.56
N SER A 83 -23.04 9.72 -37.71
CA SER A 83 -22.01 10.74 -37.98
C SER A 83 -22.10 11.88 -36.96
N LEU A 84 -21.02 12.62 -36.73
CA LEU A 84 -21.06 13.88 -35.98
C LEU A 84 -21.10 15.06 -36.96
N ALA A 85 -22.18 15.83 -36.93
CA ALA A 85 -22.27 17.13 -37.57
C ALA A 85 -21.79 18.20 -36.58
N ILE A 86 -20.66 18.84 -36.87
CA ILE A 86 -20.03 19.82 -36.00
C ILE A 86 -20.14 21.20 -36.63
N ASN A 87 -20.89 22.10 -36.01
CA ASN A 87 -21.00 23.49 -36.44
C ASN A 87 -19.82 24.30 -35.91
N GLN A 88 -19.60 24.27 -34.60
CA GLN A 88 -18.51 24.96 -33.93
C GLN A 88 -18.02 24.06 -32.81
N CYS A 89 -16.71 23.98 -32.59
CA CYS A 89 -16.18 23.20 -31.49
C CYS A 89 -14.77 23.60 -31.11
N ASP A 90 -14.46 23.47 -29.82
CA ASP A 90 -13.09 23.29 -29.33
C ASP A 90 -13.17 22.20 -28.26
N MET A 91 -12.85 20.96 -28.65
CA MET A 91 -12.89 19.78 -27.81
C MET A 91 -11.51 19.17 -27.67
N GLN A 92 -11.16 18.73 -26.46
CA GLN A 92 -9.80 18.33 -26.11
C GLN A 92 -9.83 17.08 -25.22
N TRP A 93 -8.91 16.15 -25.51
CA TRP A 93 -8.63 14.99 -24.68
C TRP A 93 -7.27 15.15 -24.03
N TRP A 94 -7.26 15.38 -22.73
CA TRP A 94 -6.06 15.57 -21.91
C TRP A 94 -5.52 14.24 -21.36
N SER A 95 -4.26 14.26 -20.91
CA SER A 95 -3.61 13.13 -20.23
C SER A 95 -3.50 11.86 -21.08
N LEU A 96 -3.34 12.02 -22.41
CA LEU A 96 -3.10 10.89 -23.31
C LEU A 96 -1.79 10.19 -23.04
N ASN A 97 -0.76 10.95 -22.64
CA ASN A 97 0.60 10.53 -22.28
C ASN A 97 1.10 9.33 -23.11
N ALA A 98 1.02 9.45 -24.43
CA ALA A 98 1.36 8.37 -25.34
C ALA A 98 2.81 8.47 -25.81
N TRP A 99 3.54 7.37 -25.64
CA TRP A 99 5.00 7.27 -25.83
C TRP A 99 5.41 6.04 -26.66
N ASP A 100 4.46 5.37 -27.31
CA ASP A 100 4.76 4.23 -28.18
C ASP A 100 5.61 4.62 -29.38
N GLN A 101 6.21 3.61 -29.99
CA GLN A 101 7.03 3.77 -31.18
C GLN A 101 6.23 4.38 -32.35
N GLU A 102 5.00 3.93 -32.57
CA GLU A 102 4.10 4.47 -33.60
C GLU A 102 2.69 4.74 -33.02
N MET A 103 2.14 5.90 -33.36
CA MET A 103 0.76 6.28 -33.11
C MET A 103 0.04 6.54 -34.43
N TYR A 104 -1.22 6.15 -34.50
CA TYR A 104 -2.10 6.32 -35.64
C TYR A 104 -3.31 7.14 -35.21
N ILE A 105 -3.63 8.20 -35.96
CA ILE A 105 -4.87 8.96 -35.80
C ILE A 105 -5.69 8.81 -37.07
N ASP A 106 -6.87 8.23 -36.93
CA ASP A 106 -7.81 8.03 -38.02
C ASP A 106 -8.98 9.00 -37.88
N LEU A 107 -9.42 9.55 -39.01
CA LEU A 107 -10.60 10.38 -39.11
C LEU A 107 -11.18 10.28 -40.52
N SER A 108 -12.49 10.12 -40.62
CA SER A 108 -13.21 10.29 -41.88
C SER A 108 -13.88 11.67 -41.93
N VAL A 109 -13.73 12.39 -43.04
CA VAL A 109 -14.34 13.71 -43.23
C VAL A 109 -15.20 13.71 -44.50
N LYS A 110 -16.34 14.40 -44.44
CA LYS A 110 -17.21 14.66 -45.59
C LYS A 110 -17.61 16.14 -45.62
N THR A 111 -17.46 16.76 -46.79
CA THR A 111 -18.02 18.08 -47.10
C THR A 111 -19.28 17.90 -47.95
N ASP A 112 -20.36 18.63 -47.62
CA ASP A 112 -21.61 18.63 -48.37
C ASP A 112 -22.12 20.08 -48.54
N GLU A 113 -23.34 20.27 -49.03
CA GLU A 113 -23.89 21.60 -49.29
C GLU A 113 -23.96 22.52 -48.05
N ASN A 114 -23.83 21.99 -46.82
CA ASN A 114 -23.83 22.76 -45.58
C ASN A 114 -22.42 23.05 -45.04
N TYR A 115 -21.37 22.59 -45.73
CA TYR A 115 -19.98 22.77 -45.32
C TYR A 115 -19.54 24.23 -45.49
N ASN A 116 -19.32 24.91 -44.35
CA ASN A 116 -18.73 26.24 -44.32
C ASN A 116 -17.86 26.48 -43.06
N ASN A 117 -17.28 25.41 -42.53
CA ASN A 117 -16.48 25.44 -41.32
C ASN A 117 -15.09 24.87 -41.58
N GLU A 118 -14.07 25.50 -41.02
CA GLU A 118 -12.73 24.92 -40.96
C GLU A 118 -12.68 23.89 -39.84
N LEU A 119 -12.15 22.71 -40.14
CA LEU A 119 -11.76 21.70 -39.15
C LEU A 119 -10.25 21.73 -39.02
N ALA A 120 -9.74 21.86 -37.80
CA ALA A 120 -8.33 21.70 -37.47
C ALA A 120 -8.17 20.60 -36.41
N MET A 121 -7.35 19.60 -36.71
CA MET A 121 -6.91 18.57 -35.77
C MET A 121 -5.55 18.94 -35.22
N ASN A 122 -5.42 18.89 -33.91
CA ASN A 122 -4.28 19.46 -33.23
C ASN A 122 -3.67 18.50 -32.22
N LEU A 123 -2.35 18.56 -32.09
CA LEU A 123 -1.58 17.81 -31.10
C LEU A 123 -0.87 18.74 -30.12
N TYR A 124 -0.91 18.36 -28.85
CA TYR A 124 -0.05 18.93 -27.83
C TYR A 124 1.06 17.92 -27.49
N THR A 125 2.30 18.33 -27.70
CA THR A 125 3.47 17.45 -27.58
C THR A 125 4.50 17.98 -26.58
N GLN A 126 5.31 17.07 -26.05
CA GLN A 126 6.39 17.38 -25.11
C GLN A 126 7.74 16.79 -25.57
N GLN A 127 8.81 17.55 -25.34
CA GLN A 127 10.21 17.19 -25.65
C GLN A 127 10.95 16.67 -24.39
N PRO A 128 11.96 15.81 -24.54
CA PRO A 128 12.86 15.42 -23.45
C PRO A 128 13.95 16.49 -23.23
N SER A 129 13.90 17.26 -22.13
CA SER A 129 15.05 17.86 -21.40
C SER A 129 14.67 19.05 -20.47
N GLU A 130 15.61 19.36 -19.56
CA GLU A 130 15.57 20.17 -18.33
C GLU A 130 15.35 21.69 -18.47
N GLU A 131 15.13 22.22 -19.68
CA GLU A 131 14.66 23.59 -19.84
C GLU A 131 13.13 23.57 -19.93
N SER A 132 12.46 24.03 -18.88
CA SER A 132 11.01 24.20 -18.85
C SER A 132 10.45 24.77 -20.16
N ALA A 133 9.50 24.04 -20.76
CA ALA A 133 8.46 24.52 -21.67
C ALA A 133 8.87 24.94 -23.10
N LYS A 134 9.13 23.96 -23.96
CA LYS A 134 8.65 24.05 -25.35
C LYS A 134 7.61 22.99 -25.61
N SER A 135 6.48 23.13 -24.93
CA SER A 135 5.27 22.45 -25.38
C SER A 135 4.88 22.99 -26.75
N MET A 136 4.70 22.11 -27.72
CA MET A 136 4.30 22.52 -29.06
C MET A 136 2.84 22.22 -29.27
N ASN A 137 2.17 23.17 -29.90
CA ASN A 137 0.79 23.10 -30.32
C ASN A 137 0.79 23.31 -31.84
N GLY A 138 0.31 22.34 -32.60
CA GLY A 138 0.33 22.39 -34.06
C GLY A 138 -0.82 21.61 -34.67
N ASP A 139 -1.51 22.25 -35.61
CA ASP A 139 -2.57 21.60 -36.39
C ASP A 139 -1.91 20.68 -37.41
N PHE A 140 -2.08 19.37 -37.27
CA PHE A 140 -1.40 18.39 -38.12
C PHE A 140 -2.25 18.01 -39.35
N ILE A 141 -3.57 18.21 -39.27
CA ILE A 141 -4.49 18.10 -40.41
C ILE A 141 -5.51 19.23 -40.31
N THR A 142 -5.70 19.94 -41.41
CA THR A 142 -6.74 20.97 -41.54
C THR A 142 -7.62 20.68 -42.76
N VAL A 143 -8.93 20.76 -42.61
CA VAL A 143 -9.90 20.72 -43.72
C VAL A 143 -10.55 22.09 -43.85
N THR A 144 -10.25 22.77 -44.95
CA THR A 144 -10.66 24.17 -45.20
C THR A 144 -11.05 24.38 -46.65
N ARG A 145 -11.40 25.61 -47.04
CA ARG A 145 -11.75 25.99 -48.42
C ARG A 145 -10.68 26.89 -49.03
N GLN A 146 -10.13 26.48 -50.18
CA GLN A 146 -9.20 27.29 -50.98
C GLN A 146 -9.61 27.22 -52.46
N ASN A 147 -9.62 28.37 -53.15
CA ASN A 147 -9.97 28.48 -54.57
C ASN A 147 -11.30 27.77 -54.92
N ASP A 148 -12.36 28.05 -54.15
CA ASP A 148 -13.71 27.48 -54.25
C ASP A 148 -13.82 25.96 -54.02
N LYS A 149 -12.74 25.27 -53.66
CA LYS A 149 -12.72 23.83 -53.35
C LYS A 149 -12.42 23.55 -51.89
N SER A 150 -13.01 22.49 -51.36
CA SER A 150 -12.60 21.91 -50.07
C SER A 150 -11.25 21.21 -50.23
N VAL A 151 -10.32 21.43 -49.32
CA VAL A 151 -8.96 20.88 -49.36
C VAL A 151 -8.54 20.33 -48.01
N ILE A 152 -7.71 19.29 -48.02
CA ILE A 152 -7.03 18.73 -46.84
C ILE A 152 -5.59 19.22 -46.86
N LEU A 153 -5.16 19.86 -45.77
CA LEU A 153 -3.82 20.43 -45.60
C LEU A 153 -3.04 19.68 -44.51
N ASP A 154 -1.71 19.64 -44.65
CA ASP A 154 -0.81 19.30 -43.56
C ASP A 154 -0.48 20.52 -42.68
N GLN A 155 0.34 20.32 -41.64
CA GLN A 155 0.73 21.38 -40.71
C GLN A 155 1.45 22.57 -41.37
N SER A 156 2.15 22.32 -42.47
CA SER A 156 2.87 23.36 -43.21
C SER A 156 1.95 24.12 -44.17
N GLY A 157 0.67 23.77 -44.23
CA GLY A 157 -0.32 24.36 -45.13
C GLY A 157 -0.27 23.81 -46.55
N ASN A 158 0.45 22.70 -46.80
CA ASN A 158 0.51 22.10 -48.12
C ASN A 158 -0.80 21.38 -48.43
N ILE A 159 -1.34 21.56 -49.64
CA ILE A 159 -2.52 20.83 -50.10
C ILE A 159 -2.15 19.37 -50.34
N LEU A 160 -2.67 18.47 -49.50
CA LEU A 160 -2.53 17.02 -49.64
C LEU A 160 -3.56 16.44 -50.61
N MET A 161 -4.78 17.01 -50.62
CA MET A 161 -5.87 16.56 -51.47
C MET A 161 -6.95 17.64 -51.66
N GLU A 162 -7.45 17.78 -52.90
CA GLU A 162 -8.71 18.46 -53.17
C GLU A 162 -9.88 17.48 -53.00
N MET A 163 -10.93 17.89 -52.31
CA MET A 163 -12.09 17.07 -51.99
C MET A 163 -13.24 17.33 -52.97
N GLU A 164 -13.89 16.25 -53.40
CA GLU A 164 -15.18 16.31 -54.10
C GLU A 164 -16.32 16.46 -53.09
N GLU A 165 -17.29 17.30 -53.42
CA GLU A 165 -18.50 17.45 -52.61
C GLU A 165 -19.25 16.12 -52.51
N ASN A 166 -19.82 15.88 -51.34
CA ASN A 166 -20.57 14.67 -51.01
C ASN A 166 -19.76 13.36 -51.01
N VAL A 167 -18.43 13.40 -51.13
CA VAL A 167 -17.52 12.25 -51.02
C VAL A 167 -16.88 12.21 -49.63
N ARG A 168 -16.76 11.00 -49.06
CA ARG A 168 -16.07 10.75 -47.78
C ARG A 168 -14.59 10.45 -48.05
N TYR A 169 -13.72 11.05 -47.25
CA TYR A 169 -12.29 10.81 -47.27
C TYR A 169 -11.84 10.26 -45.92
N ASN A 170 -11.21 9.07 -45.92
CA ASN A 170 -10.63 8.46 -44.72
C ASN A 170 -9.18 8.88 -44.60
N ILE A 171 -8.86 9.65 -43.58
CA ILE A 171 -7.54 10.20 -43.31
C ILE A 171 -6.91 9.37 -42.18
N ARG A 172 -5.68 8.92 -42.38
CA ARG A 172 -4.84 8.32 -41.35
C ARG A 172 -3.54 9.09 -41.26
N CYS A 173 -3.19 9.53 -40.07
CA CYS A 173 -1.88 10.13 -39.77
C CYS A 173 -1.08 9.15 -38.91
N VAL A 174 0.18 8.89 -39.29
CA VAL A 174 1.09 8.01 -38.56
C VAL A 174 2.25 8.82 -38.01
N PHE A 175 2.39 8.81 -36.69
CA PHE A 175 3.40 9.53 -35.93
C PHE A 175 4.42 8.54 -35.40
N THR A 176 5.70 8.80 -35.64
CA THR A 176 6.80 7.99 -35.10
C THR A 176 7.48 8.75 -33.98
N ARG A 177 7.68 8.09 -32.83
CA ARG A 177 8.37 8.71 -31.69
C ARG A 177 9.81 9.09 -32.05
N GLY A 178 10.21 10.30 -31.70
CA GLY A 178 11.51 10.88 -32.03
C GLY A 178 11.62 11.43 -33.46
N SER A 179 10.52 11.44 -34.23
CA SER A 179 10.48 11.98 -35.59
C SER A 179 9.81 13.36 -35.62
N ASP A 180 10.33 14.29 -36.42
CA ASP A 180 9.65 15.53 -36.80
C ASP A 180 8.80 15.35 -38.07
N GLU A 181 8.86 14.19 -38.72
CA GLU A 181 8.06 13.83 -39.87
C GLU A 181 6.91 12.88 -39.48
N TYR A 182 5.76 13.06 -40.13
CA TYR A 182 4.60 12.17 -40.02
C TYR A 182 4.04 11.82 -41.39
N LEU A 183 3.50 10.60 -41.49
CA LEU A 183 2.94 10.06 -42.70
C LEU A 183 1.44 10.33 -42.75
N VAL A 184 0.92 10.72 -43.91
CA VAL A 184 -0.52 10.91 -44.15
C VAL A 184 -1.00 9.96 -45.25
N GLN A 185 -2.02 9.18 -44.94
CA GLN A 185 -2.75 8.35 -45.91
C GLN A 185 -4.16 8.88 -46.08
N ILE A 186 -4.63 8.92 -47.33
CA ILE A 186 -6.03 9.22 -47.64
C ILE A 186 -6.60 8.07 -48.46
N ASN A 187 -7.72 7.52 -48.00
CA ASN A 187 -8.37 6.34 -48.58
C ASN A 187 -7.41 5.14 -48.75
N GLY A 188 -6.52 4.94 -47.75
CA GLY A 188 -5.53 3.87 -47.73
C GLY A 188 -4.31 4.10 -48.63
N LYS A 189 -4.24 5.21 -49.36
CA LYS A 189 -3.08 5.58 -50.17
C LYS A 189 -2.24 6.62 -49.45
N THR A 190 -0.94 6.38 -49.31
CA THR A 190 0.01 7.37 -48.80
C THR A 190 0.06 8.58 -49.74
N VAL A 191 -0.33 9.74 -49.23
CA VAL A 191 -0.33 11.03 -49.96
C VAL A 191 0.84 11.91 -49.55
N SER A 192 1.39 11.71 -48.33
CA SER A 192 2.60 12.34 -47.85
C SER A 192 3.36 11.41 -46.93
N GLN A 193 4.69 11.36 -47.06
CA GLN A 193 5.60 10.76 -46.08
C GLN A 193 6.45 11.81 -45.36
N ASN A 194 6.36 13.07 -45.80
CA ASN A 194 7.30 14.14 -45.44
C ASN A 194 6.57 15.34 -44.81
N SER A 195 5.35 15.16 -44.29
CA SER A 195 4.67 16.23 -43.57
C SER A 195 5.40 16.46 -42.24
N LYS A 196 5.66 17.72 -41.88
CA LYS A 196 6.60 18.06 -40.81
C LYS A 196 5.96 18.81 -39.65
N PHE A 197 6.33 18.40 -38.45
CA PHE A 197 6.29 19.21 -37.24
C PHE A 197 7.45 20.20 -37.21
N VAL A 198 7.31 21.22 -36.38
CA VAL A 198 8.37 22.21 -36.14
C VAL A 198 9.53 21.65 -35.29
N ALA A 199 9.35 20.49 -34.64
CA ALA A 199 10.40 19.73 -33.96
C ALA A 199 9.99 18.24 -33.78
N PRO A 200 10.92 17.34 -33.45
CA PRO A 200 10.63 15.91 -33.29
C PRO A 200 9.63 15.59 -32.17
N VAL A 201 8.68 14.69 -32.38
CA VAL A 201 7.65 14.37 -31.37
C VAL A 201 8.07 13.18 -30.52
N TYR A 202 8.28 13.39 -29.22
CA TYR A 202 8.61 12.30 -28.28
C TYR A 202 7.41 11.82 -27.48
N THR A 203 6.50 12.73 -27.15
CA THR A 203 5.34 12.50 -26.31
C THR A 203 4.14 13.25 -26.85
N ILE A 204 2.99 12.59 -26.91
CA ILE A 204 1.68 13.22 -27.20
C ILE A 204 0.85 13.25 -25.91
N ASN A 205 0.61 14.46 -25.42
CA ASN A 205 -0.07 14.72 -24.14
C ASN A 205 -1.56 15.01 -24.32
N SER A 206 -1.96 15.66 -25.42
CA SER A 206 -3.36 15.85 -25.76
C SER A 206 -3.59 15.88 -27.27
N ILE A 207 -4.82 15.55 -27.65
CA ILE A 207 -5.36 15.71 -29.01
C ILE A 207 -6.56 16.63 -28.89
N SER A 208 -6.77 17.50 -29.88
CA SER A 208 -7.96 18.31 -29.95
C SER A 208 -8.54 18.44 -31.36
N ILE A 209 -9.85 18.69 -31.40
CA ILE A 209 -10.60 19.02 -32.61
C ILE A 209 -11.15 20.43 -32.42
N LYS A 210 -10.81 21.29 -33.36
CA LYS A 210 -11.35 22.65 -33.46
C LYS A 210 -12.15 22.77 -34.74
N VAL A 211 -13.36 23.30 -34.60
CA VAL A 211 -14.21 23.64 -35.74
C VAL A 211 -14.66 25.08 -35.58
N SER A 212 -14.37 25.90 -36.58
CA SER A 212 -14.75 27.32 -36.62
C SER A 212 -15.39 27.67 -37.95
N GLU A 213 -16.32 28.62 -37.97
CA GLU A 213 -16.85 29.16 -39.23
C GLU A 213 -15.72 29.75 -40.09
N LEU A 214 -15.75 29.48 -41.39
CA LEU A 214 -14.85 30.11 -42.33
C LEU A 214 -15.13 31.63 -42.35
N ALA A 215 -14.08 32.45 -42.31
CA ALA A 215 -14.23 33.88 -42.49
C ALA A 215 -14.89 34.15 -43.86
N ALA A 216 -15.92 35.00 -43.90
CA ALA A 216 -16.64 35.32 -45.13
C ALA A 216 -15.65 35.80 -46.21
N GLN A 217 -15.36 34.95 -47.19
CA GLN A 217 -14.65 35.38 -48.39
C GLN A 217 -15.59 36.35 -49.10
N GLN A 218 -15.11 37.58 -49.37
CA GLN A 218 -15.83 38.63 -50.08
C GLN A 218 -16.09 38.21 -51.53
N SER A 219 -17.02 37.29 -51.76
CA SER A 219 -17.60 37.02 -53.07
C SER A 219 -19.12 37.17 -52.99
N GLU A 220 -19.68 38.01 -53.85
CA GLU A 220 -21.08 38.46 -53.82
C GLU A 220 -22.11 37.38 -54.24
N THR A 221 -21.77 36.09 -54.24
CA THR A 221 -22.63 35.02 -54.78
C THR A 221 -22.76 33.73 -53.97
N GLN A 222 -22.35 33.69 -52.70
CA GLN A 222 -22.69 32.54 -51.83
C GLN A 222 -23.98 32.78 -51.03
N ALA A 223 -24.95 31.90 -51.19
CA ALA A 223 -26.14 31.87 -50.36
C ALA A 223 -25.75 31.65 -48.89
N THR A 224 -26.32 32.43 -47.96
CA THR A 224 -26.05 32.28 -46.53
C THR A 224 -26.55 30.91 -46.07
N ILE A 225 -25.63 29.98 -45.74
CA ILE A 225 -25.97 28.67 -45.18
C ILE A 225 -26.46 28.87 -43.74
N GLN A 226 -27.66 28.40 -43.45
CA GLN A 226 -28.23 28.45 -42.10
C GLN A 226 -27.68 27.27 -41.30
N ASP A 227 -26.93 27.55 -40.22
CA ASP A 227 -26.33 26.55 -39.31
C ASP A 227 -25.32 25.60 -39.98
N PRO A 228 -24.18 26.13 -40.50
CA PRO A 228 -23.22 25.33 -41.26
C PRO A 228 -22.56 24.25 -40.40
N TYR A 229 -22.06 23.16 -40.99
CA TYR A 229 -21.32 22.14 -40.25
C TYR A 229 -20.30 21.41 -41.11
N ILE A 230 -19.36 20.72 -40.47
CA ILE A 230 -18.54 19.65 -41.07
C ILE A 230 -18.96 18.29 -40.49
N LYS A 231 -19.02 17.26 -41.34
CA LYS A 231 -19.30 15.89 -40.91
C LYS A 231 -18.00 15.13 -40.69
N ILE A 232 -17.88 14.54 -39.50
CA ILE A 232 -16.80 13.61 -39.16
C ILE A 232 -17.34 12.23 -38.79
N ASP A 233 -16.60 11.19 -39.20
CA ASP A 233 -16.84 9.78 -38.89
C ASP A 233 -15.52 9.08 -38.49
N ASN A 234 -15.59 7.84 -38.01
CA ASN A 234 -14.47 6.96 -37.66
C ASN A 234 -13.27 7.64 -36.99
N LEU A 235 -13.52 8.56 -36.07
CA LEU A 235 -12.44 9.19 -35.32
C LEU A 235 -11.85 8.15 -34.37
N GLY A 236 -10.56 7.85 -34.52
CA GLY A 236 -9.86 6.80 -33.79
C GLY A 236 -8.42 7.18 -33.49
N VAL A 237 -7.90 6.74 -32.36
CA VAL A 237 -6.47 6.82 -32.02
C VAL A 237 -6.00 5.42 -31.68
N TYR A 238 -4.95 4.95 -32.35
CA TYR A 238 -4.38 3.62 -32.19
C TYR A 238 -2.88 3.75 -31.91
N THR A 239 -2.30 2.76 -31.24
CA THR A 239 -0.85 2.69 -31.05
C THR A 239 -0.31 1.30 -31.34
N LYS A 240 0.96 1.23 -31.72
CA LYS A 240 1.72 -0.01 -31.89
C LYS A 240 2.55 -0.24 -30.64
N GLY A 241 2.01 -1.00 -29.69
CA GLY A 241 2.65 -1.22 -28.41
C GLY A 241 1.67 -1.47 -27.28
N ARG A 242 1.72 -0.65 -26.22
CA ARG A 242 0.97 -0.90 -24.97
C ARG A 242 -0.49 -0.42 -25.09
N TYR A 243 -1.36 -0.98 -24.26
CA TYR A 243 -2.68 -0.40 -23.98
C TYR A 243 -2.47 0.81 -23.03
N TYR A 244 -2.83 2.03 -23.46
CA TYR A 244 -2.65 3.25 -22.64
C TYR A 244 -3.99 3.80 -22.15
N PRO A 245 -4.21 3.71 -20.84
CA PRO A 245 -4.36 2.44 -20.16
C PRO A 245 -5.86 2.14 -20.02
N GLN A 246 -6.21 0.97 -19.49
CA GLN A 246 -7.60 0.71 -19.11
C GLN A 246 -8.04 1.88 -18.27
N LYS A 247 -9.29 2.33 -18.45
CA LYS A 247 -9.80 3.62 -17.99
C LYS A 247 -9.36 4.04 -16.56
N PHE A 248 -8.94 3.09 -15.72
CA PHE A 248 -8.71 3.26 -14.29
C PHE A 248 -7.42 2.61 -13.70
N SER A 249 -6.82 1.58 -14.31
CA SER A 249 -5.65 0.83 -13.74
C SER A 249 -4.81 0.09 -14.80
N ALA A 250 -3.58 -0.31 -14.46
CA ALA A 250 -2.76 -1.24 -15.25
C ALA A 250 -3.24 -2.71 -15.13
N GLN A 251 -4.05 -3.00 -14.11
CA GLN A 251 -4.62 -4.31 -13.83
C GLN A 251 -5.75 -4.65 -14.82
N ALA A 252 -5.67 -5.82 -15.45
CA ALA A 252 -6.77 -6.33 -16.27
C ALA A 252 -7.95 -6.79 -15.40
N PRO A 253 -9.21 -6.69 -15.89
CA PRO A 253 -10.37 -7.20 -15.17
C PRO A 253 -10.22 -8.69 -14.88
N GLY A 254 -10.76 -9.12 -13.76
CA GLY A 254 -10.62 -10.47 -13.26
C GLY A 254 -11.49 -10.75 -12.06
N VAL A 255 -11.25 -11.89 -11.43
CA VAL A 255 -11.97 -12.29 -10.22
C VAL A 255 -11.36 -11.55 -9.04
N LEU A 256 -12.21 -10.94 -8.20
CA LEU A 256 -11.77 -10.39 -6.92
C LEU A 256 -11.27 -11.52 -6.01
N PRO A 257 -10.14 -11.35 -5.31
CA PRO A 257 -9.66 -12.36 -4.38
C PRO A 257 -10.66 -12.58 -3.25
N GLU A 258 -10.75 -13.83 -2.80
CA GLU A 258 -11.47 -14.16 -1.58
C GLU A 258 -10.61 -13.77 -0.38
N ILE A 259 -11.12 -12.87 0.47
CA ILE A 259 -10.39 -12.32 1.61
C ILE A 259 -11.02 -12.85 2.89
N ASP A 260 -10.26 -13.66 3.62
CA ASP A 260 -10.64 -14.11 4.95
C ASP A 260 -10.27 -13.04 5.98
N ILE A 261 -11.29 -12.52 6.67
CA ILE A 261 -11.09 -11.57 7.75
C ILE A 261 -11.30 -12.32 9.06
N PRO A 262 -10.29 -12.39 9.94
CA PRO A 262 -10.45 -13.04 11.23
C PRO A 262 -11.64 -12.49 12.02
N GLU A 263 -12.30 -13.37 12.76
CA GLU A 263 -13.32 -12.95 13.72
C GLU A 263 -12.71 -12.03 14.77
N GLU A 264 -13.52 -11.09 15.28
CA GLU A 264 -13.10 -10.21 16.35
C GLU A 264 -12.77 -11.02 17.62
N ILE A 265 -11.51 -10.99 18.04
CA ILE A 265 -11.09 -11.71 19.24
C ILE A 265 -11.45 -10.86 20.47
N LYS A 266 -12.56 -11.18 21.11
CA LYS A 266 -12.91 -10.66 22.44
C LYS A 266 -12.19 -11.47 23.50
N ASN A 267 -10.90 -11.22 23.70
CA ASN A 267 -10.14 -11.93 24.73
C ASN A 267 -10.09 -11.14 26.04
N GLU A 268 -10.88 -11.57 27.01
CA GLU A 268 -10.76 -11.10 28.39
C GLU A 268 -9.71 -11.88 29.18
N ASP A 269 -9.20 -13.00 28.62
CA ASP A 269 -8.21 -13.83 29.29
C ASP A 269 -6.82 -13.19 29.28
N ILE A 270 -6.11 -13.42 30.38
CA ILE A 270 -4.74 -12.96 30.54
C ILE A 270 -3.82 -13.75 29.61
N ARG A 271 -3.13 -13.03 28.72
CA ARG A 271 -2.16 -13.62 27.78
C ARG A 271 -0.76 -13.56 28.37
N LEU A 272 0.01 -14.63 28.20
CA LEU A 272 1.40 -14.72 28.65
C LEU A 272 2.33 -14.89 27.47
N TYR A 273 3.41 -14.11 27.44
CA TYR A 273 4.51 -14.25 26.48
C TYR A 273 5.82 -14.41 27.23
N VAL A 274 6.66 -15.31 26.74
CA VAL A 274 8.09 -15.36 27.08
C VAL A 274 8.84 -14.95 25.82
N ASN A 275 9.56 -13.82 25.88
CA ASN A 275 10.11 -13.14 24.72
C ASN A 275 8.98 -12.93 23.68
N THR A 276 9.09 -13.47 22.46
CA THR A 276 8.04 -13.40 21.42
C THR A 276 7.10 -14.61 21.42
N THR A 277 7.35 -15.62 22.25
CA THR A 277 6.57 -16.88 22.23
C THR A 277 5.37 -16.78 23.17
N LYS A 278 4.16 -16.98 22.62
CA LYS A 278 2.94 -17.08 23.42
C LYS A 278 2.94 -18.39 24.21
N ILE A 279 2.65 -18.31 25.51
CA ILE A 279 2.54 -19.45 26.39
C ILE A 279 1.06 -19.74 26.67
N GLU A 280 0.59 -20.90 26.23
CA GLU A 280 -0.73 -21.41 26.59
C GLU A 280 -0.69 -21.98 28.02
N MET A 281 -1.55 -21.45 28.87
CA MET A 281 -1.57 -21.78 30.29
C MET A 281 -2.50 -22.96 30.55
N SER A 282 -2.01 -23.99 31.24
CA SER A 282 -2.83 -25.13 31.68
C SER A 282 -3.87 -24.72 32.73
N TYR A 283 -3.57 -23.69 33.53
CA TYR A 283 -4.47 -23.06 34.48
C TYR A 283 -4.49 -21.55 34.22
N ALA A 284 -5.68 -20.98 34.08
CA ALA A 284 -5.85 -19.55 33.84
C ALA A 284 -5.17 -18.72 34.94
N PRO A 285 -4.48 -17.61 34.60
CA PRO A 285 -3.95 -16.70 35.59
C PRO A 285 -5.05 -16.16 36.52
N VAL A 286 -4.74 -15.99 37.81
CA VAL A 286 -5.71 -15.61 38.83
C VAL A 286 -5.35 -14.25 39.42
N LEU A 287 -6.21 -13.26 39.25
CA LEU A 287 -6.07 -11.99 39.96
C LEU A 287 -6.49 -12.16 41.43
N ARG A 288 -5.56 -11.96 42.36
CA ARG A 288 -5.79 -12.09 43.80
C ARG A 288 -4.79 -11.23 44.57
N ASP A 289 -5.21 -10.65 45.68
CA ASP A 289 -4.35 -9.83 46.55
C ASP A 289 -3.64 -8.71 45.74
N GLU A 290 -4.35 -8.09 44.79
CA GLU A 290 -3.84 -7.03 43.89
C GLU A 290 -2.69 -7.46 42.95
N THR A 291 -2.41 -8.77 42.84
CA THR A 291 -1.41 -9.31 41.91
C THR A 291 -1.98 -10.45 41.06
N VAL A 292 -1.32 -10.73 39.94
CA VAL A 292 -1.68 -11.85 39.06
C VAL A 292 -0.86 -13.06 39.46
N TYR A 293 -1.52 -14.14 39.83
CA TYR A 293 -0.90 -15.43 40.12
C TYR A 293 -0.87 -16.30 38.86
N LEU A 294 0.27 -16.91 38.58
CA LEU A 294 0.57 -17.63 37.34
C LEU A 294 0.98 -19.07 37.65
N ASP A 295 0.55 -20.02 36.80
CA ASP A 295 0.96 -21.42 36.89
C ASP A 295 2.47 -21.57 36.64
N VAL A 296 3.23 -21.73 37.73
CA VAL A 296 4.69 -21.83 37.64
C VAL A 296 5.11 -23.12 36.96
N GLU A 297 4.33 -24.20 37.08
CA GLU A 297 4.69 -25.49 36.50
C GLU A 297 4.69 -25.40 34.96
N GLN A 298 3.67 -24.77 34.38
CA GLN A 298 3.61 -24.56 32.93
C GLN A 298 4.75 -23.65 32.45
N ILE A 299 5.04 -22.57 33.15
CA ILE A 299 6.13 -21.63 32.78
C ILE A 299 7.49 -22.34 32.83
N MET A 300 7.80 -23.02 33.93
CA MET A 300 9.06 -23.74 34.10
C MET A 300 9.23 -24.84 33.06
N ARG A 301 8.15 -25.54 32.69
CA ARG A 301 8.18 -26.53 31.59
C ARG A 301 8.51 -25.88 30.25
N CYS A 302 7.90 -24.74 29.91
CA CYS A 302 8.19 -24.03 28.66
C CYS A 302 9.65 -23.53 28.60
N LEU A 303 10.25 -23.30 29.76
CA LEU A 303 11.64 -22.89 29.96
C LEU A 303 12.60 -24.07 30.19
N GLN A 304 12.13 -25.32 30.05
CA GLN A 304 12.90 -26.55 30.27
C GLN A 304 13.54 -26.67 31.68
N MET A 305 12.89 -26.10 32.69
CA MET A 305 13.29 -26.21 34.10
C MET A 305 12.53 -27.35 34.80
N GLU A 306 13.22 -28.06 35.69
CA GLU A 306 12.63 -29.12 36.49
C GLU A 306 11.97 -28.52 37.73
N LEU A 307 10.68 -28.81 37.95
CA LEU A 307 9.97 -28.48 39.18
C LEU A 307 9.69 -29.77 39.98
N LYS A 308 10.09 -29.77 41.26
CA LYS A 308 9.83 -30.85 42.23
C LYS A 308 9.11 -30.31 43.45
N GLU A 309 7.96 -30.89 43.79
CA GLU A 309 7.21 -30.54 45.00
C GLU A 309 7.38 -31.59 46.11
N ASP A 310 7.73 -31.16 47.33
CA ASP A 310 7.59 -31.96 48.55
C ASP A 310 6.32 -31.53 49.31
N LYS A 311 5.28 -32.34 49.12
CA LYS A 311 3.96 -32.13 49.72
C LYS A 311 3.98 -32.20 51.25
N SER A 312 4.91 -32.93 51.86
CA SER A 312 4.96 -33.12 53.31
C SER A 312 5.43 -31.84 54.03
N ASN A 313 6.42 -31.17 53.45
CA ASN A 313 7.00 -29.95 53.97
C ASN A 313 6.40 -28.68 53.35
N LYS A 314 5.46 -28.81 52.40
CA LYS A 314 4.90 -27.72 51.59
C LYS A 314 5.99 -26.90 50.89
N THR A 315 7.04 -27.57 50.46
CA THR A 315 8.17 -26.94 49.75
C THR A 315 8.19 -27.37 48.30
N PHE A 316 8.79 -26.55 47.46
CA PHE A 316 9.10 -26.93 46.09
C PHE A 316 10.48 -26.41 45.69
N GLU A 317 11.12 -27.16 44.80
CA GLU A 317 12.41 -26.85 44.22
C GLU A 317 12.25 -26.68 42.70
N ILE A 318 12.80 -25.59 42.16
CA ILE A 318 12.92 -25.36 40.72
C ILE A 318 14.40 -25.42 40.40
N LYS A 319 14.79 -26.21 39.40
CA LYS A 319 16.20 -26.41 39.07
C LYS A 319 16.46 -26.52 37.58
N ASN A 320 17.57 -25.93 37.14
CA ASN A 320 18.26 -26.26 35.90
C ASN A 320 19.78 -26.31 36.13
N GLU A 321 20.57 -26.21 35.07
CA GLU A 321 22.03 -26.24 35.15
C GLU A 321 22.65 -25.04 35.87
N ASN A 322 21.98 -23.87 35.86
CA ASN A 322 22.52 -22.60 36.37
C ASN A 322 21.80 -22.08 37.63
N VAL A 323 20.56 -22.54 37.89
CA VAL A 323 19.69 -22.02 38.94
C VAL A 323 19.10 -23.15 39.77
N THR A 324 19.17 -23.01 41.08
CA THR A 324 18.43 -23.81 42.06
C THR A 324 17.63 -22.88 42.97
N VAL A 325 16.31 -22.99 42.92
CA VAL A 325 15.36 -22.26 43.76
C VAL A 325 14.75 -23.20 44.78
N LYS A 326 14.69 -22.80 46.04
CA LYS A 326 13.96 -23.51 47.11
C LYS A 326 12.96 -22.55 47.74
N ALA A 327 11.69 -22.91 47.69
CA ALA A 327 10.60 -22.10 48.20
C ALA A 327 9.65 -22.91 49.08
N THR A 328 9.01 -22.25 50.05
CA THR A 328 7.92 -22.84 50.85
C THR A 328 6.62 -22.13 50.51
N LEU A 329 5.53 -22.88 50.33
CA LEU A 329 4.21 -22.31 50.05
C LEU A 329 3.77 -21.41 51.21
N ASP A 330 3.14 -20.27 50.86
CA ASP A 330 2.69 -19.23 51.78
C ASP A 330 3.81 -18.57 52.63
N ASN A 331 5.07 -18.72 52.21
CA ASN A 331 6.23 -18.05 52.81
C ASN A 331 6.84 -17.04 51.82
N SER A 332 7.11 -15.83 52.28
CA SER A 332 7.72 -14.76 51.46
C SER A 332 9.22 -14.93 51.26
N SER A 333 9.90 -15.74 52.08
CA SER A 333 11.33 -16.02 51.89
C SER A 333 11.54 -17.16 50.89
N VAL A 334 12.34 -16.90 49.86
CA VAL A 334 12.79 -17.87 48.86
C VAL A 334 14.31 -17.87 48.77
N THR A 335 14.92 -19.04 48.59
CA THR A 335 16.36 -19.14 48.36
C THR A 335 16.63 -19.41 46.89
N ILE A 336 17.47 -18.60 46.26
CA ILE A 336 17.92 -18.73 44.86
C ILE A 336 19.44 -18.80 44.87
N ASN A 337 20.02 -19.92 44.39
CA ASN A 337 21.47 -20.16 44.40
C ASN A 337 22.12 -19.82 45.76
N ASP A 338 21.52 -20.34 46.84
CA ASP A 338 21.95 -20.16 48.24
C ASP A 338 21.85 -18.72 48.79
N LYS A 339 21.29 -17.78 48.03
CA LYS A 339 20.98 -16.41 48.49
C LYS A 339 19.48 -16.27 48.78
N GLU A 340 19.15 -15.61 49.88
CA GLU A 340 17.77 -15.38 50.31
C GLU A 340 17.18 -14.11 49.67
N TYR A 341 15.94 -14.22 49.17
CA TYR A 341 15.16 -13.15 48.57
C TYR A 341 13.80 -13.08 49.26
N THR A 342 13.29 -11.87 49.48
CA THR A 342 11.99 -11.63 50.11
C THR A 342 10.97 -11.18 49.06
N LEU A 343 9.88 -11.92 48.95
CA LEU A 343 8.79 -11.66 48.01
C LEU A 343 7.65 -10.90 48.70
N LYS A 344 7.11 -9.88 48.04
CA LYS A 344 5.87 -9.21 48.50
C LYS A 344 4.69 -10.17 48.49
N PHE A 345 4.57 -10.99 47.44
CA PHE A 345 3.50 -11.96 47.28
C PHE A 345 4.09 -13.38 47.25
N PRO A 346 3.86 -14.20 48.30
CA PRO A 346 4.45 -15.52 48.40
C PRO A 346 3.84 -16.49 47.38
N PRO A 347 4.55 -17.55 46.97
CA PRO A 347 3.98 -18.62 46.16
C PRO A 347 2.83 -19.30 46.91
N ARG A 348 1.73 -19.58 46.22
CA ARG A 348 0.51 -20.15 46.82
C ARG A 348 0.08 -21.41 46.10
N LYS A 349 -0.68 -22.26 46.79
CA LYS A 349 -1.39 -23.37 46.16
C LYS A 349 -2.85 -23.00 45.93
N ILE A 350 -3.23 -22.77 44.68
CA ILE A 350 -4.60 -22.38 44.29
C ILE A 350 -5.17 -23.49 43.41
N ASN A 351 -6.31 -24.06 43.81
CA ASN A 351 -6.95 -25.18 43.11
C ASN A 351 -6.03 -26.39 42.85
N GLY A 352 -5.03 -26.61 43.71
CA GLY A 352 -4.06 -27.70 43.58
C GLY A 352 -2.83 -27.38 42.72
N THR A 353 -2.79 -26.22 42.08
CA THR A 353 -1.66 -25.73 41.26
C THR A 353 -0.79 -24.78 42.08
N ILE A 354 0.54 -24.88 41.93
CA ILE A 354 1.46 -23.91 42.52
C ILE A 354 1.42 -22.67 41.64
N MET A 355 0.96 -21.56 42.22
CA MET A 355 0.86 -20.29 41.52
C MET A 355 1.82 -19.28 42.13
N VAL A 356 2.48 -18.50 41.29
CA VAL A 356 3.51 -17.52 41.69
C VAL A 356 3.17 -16.13 41.16
N SER A 357 3.70 -15.11 41.84
CA SER A 357 3.56 -13.71 41.44
C SER A 357 4.58 -13.34 40.34
N PRO A 358 4.38 -12.22 39.62
CA PRO A 358 5.34 -11.73 38.64
C PRO A 358 6.72 -11.46 39.25
N ASN A 359 6.79 -10.96 40.49
CA ASN A 359 8.06 -10.73 41.20
C ASN A 359 8.83 -12.02 41.42
N PHE A 360 8.14 -13.11 41.77
CA PHE A 360 8.79 -14.42 41.89
C PHE A 360 9.48 -14.79 40.58
N LEU A 361 8.82 -14.56 39.44
CA LEU A 361 9.38 -14.84 38.13
C LEU A 361 10.55 -13.90 37.79
N ASN A 362 10.48 -12.62 38.16
CA ASN A 362 11.60 -11.70 37.99
C ASN A 362 12.86 -12.23 38.69
N GLU A 363 12.76 -12.54 39.98
CA GLU A 363 13.89 -13.01 40.77
C GLU A 363 14.39 -14.39 40.32
N VAL A 364 13.48 -15.33 40.05
CA VAL A 364 13.85 -16.71 39.67
C VAL A 364 14.42 -16.81 38.26
N LEU A 365 13.88 -16.04 37.32
CA LEU A 365 14.27 -16.12 35.90
C LEU A 365 15.33 -15.09 35.50
N ASN A 366 15.68 -14.15 36.39
CA ASN A 366 16.48 -12.96 36.05
C ASN A 366 15.94 -12.27 34.79
N ALA A 367 14.63 -12.05 34.79
CA ALA A 367 13.85 -11.64 33.63
C ALA A 367 13.19 -10.29 33.88
N LYS A 368 13.08 -9.47 32.83
CA LYS A 368 12.17 -8.32 32.88
C LYS A 368 10.75 -8.81 32.73
N VAL A 369 9.96 -8.71 33.79
CA VAL A 369 8.54 -9.10 33.78
C VAL A 369 7.70 -7.85 33.71
N TRP A 370 6.93 -7.72 32.63
CA TRP A 370 6.07 -6.58 32.37
C TRP A 370 4.60 -6.97 32.41
N TRP A 371 3.80 -6.28 33.23
CA TRP A 371 2.34 -6.37 33.17
C TRP A 371 1.74 -5.20 32.41
N ASP A 372 1.16 -5.49 31.25
CA ASP A 372 0.36 -4.56 30.46
C ASP A 372 -1.12 -4.74 30.77
N GLU A 373 -1.65 -3.76 31.52
CA GLU A 373 -3.06 -3.74 31.91
C GLU A 373 -4.01 -3.63 30.72
N ALA A 374 -3.68 -2.76 29.77
CA ALA A 374 -4.57 -2.43 28.66
C ALA A 374 -4.73 -3.63 27.71
N GLY A 375 -3.65 -4.37 27.49
CA GLY A 375 -3.66 -5.59 26.68
C GLY A 375 -3.97 -6.87 27.44
N LYS A 376 -4.17 -6.80 28.78
CA LYS A 376 -4.25 -7.94 29.71
C LYS A 376 -3.14 -8.97 29.43
N MET A 377 -1.91 -8.47 29.35
CA MET A 377 -0.76 -9.23 28.88
C MET A 377 0.37 -9.20 29.91
N LEU A 378 0.93 -10.36 30.21
CA LEU A 378 2.20 -10.47 30.91
C LEU A 378 3.29 -10.84 29.91
N VAL A 379 4.37 -10.06 29.87
CA VAL A 379 5.53 -10.31 29.01
C VAL A 379 6.75 -10.56 29.89
N ILE A 380 7.36 -11.73 29.75
CA ILE A 380 8.58 -12.12 30.45
C ILE A 380 9.72 -12.06 29.43
N THR A 381 10.70 -11.20 29.66
CA THR A 381 11.81 -10.99 28.74
C THR A 381 13.12 -11.46 29.36
N THR A 382 13.81 -12.33 28.65
CA THR A 382 15.00 -13.06 29.13
C THR A 382 16.18 -12.89 28.17
N GLY A 383 17.38 -13.31 28.60
CA GLY A 383 18.55 -13.36 27.72
C GLY A 383 18.91 -12.01 27.07
N GLU A 384 19.26 -12.06 25.79
CA GLU A 384 19.62 -10.88 24.98
C GLU A 384 18.43 -9.93 24.74
N TYR A 385 17.19 -10.44 24.74
CA TYR A 385 15.98 -9.63 24.49
C TYR A 385 15.77 -8.54 25.55
N LYS A 386 16.47 -8.62 26.68
CA LYS A 386 16.48 -7.57 27.71
C LYS A 386 17.17 -6.28 27.26
N LYS A 387 18.04 -6.33 26.25
CA LYS A 387 18.92 -5.20 25.88
C LYS A 387 19.45 -5.21 24.44
N ASP A 388 18.86 -5.98 23.54
CA ASP A 388 19.30 -6.05 22.14
C ASP A 388 18.83 -4.89 21.26
N GLU A 389 17.97 -4.02 21.81
CA GLU A 389 17.50 -2.79 21.18
C GLU A 389 16.67 -3.00 19.90
N ILE A 390 16.13 -4.20 19.71
CA ILE A 390 15.26 -4.57 18.58
C ILE A 390 13.79 -4.41 18.95
N LEU A 391 13.05 -3.70 18.11
CA LEU A 391 11.61 -3.49 18.23
C LEU A 391 10.86 -4.74 17.74
N ARG A 392 9.90 -5.24 18.53
CA ARG A 392 9.19 -6.49 18.24
C ARG A 392 7.68 -6.36 18.41
N ASN A 393 6.93 -7.14 17.65
CA ASN A 393 5.53 -7.41 17.89
C ASN A 393 5.38 -8.53 18.94
N ILE A 394 4.87 -8.19 20.11
CA ILE A 394 4.49 -9.16 21.14
C ILE A 394 2.99 -9.00 21.41
N GLY A 395 2.20 -9.94 20.90
CA GLY A 395 0.76 -10.01 21.13
C GLY A 395 -0.05 -8.82 20.60
N GLY A 396 0.40 -8.20 19.50
CA GLY A 396 -0.23 -7.04 18.87
C GLY A 396 0.25 -5.70 19.43
N LYS A 397 1.39 -5.68 20.12
CA LYS A 397 1.99 -4.49 20.71
C LYS A 397 3.50 -4.43 20.46
N LEU A 398 4.03 -3.22 20.34
CA LEU A 398 5.45 -2.94 20.21
C LEU A 398 6.17 -3.07 21.55
N TYR A 399 7.22 -3.88 21.59
CA TYR A 399 8.11 -4.03 22.74
C TYR A 399 9.56 -3.89 22.30
N MET A 400 10.38 -3.31 23.17
CA MET A 400 11.82 -3.25 23.03
C MET A 400 12.46 -3.42 24.40
N ASN A 401 13.53 -4.20 24.50
CA ASN A 401 14.26 -4.39 25.77
C ASN A 401 13.38 -4.85 26.94
N GLY A 402 12.30 -5.60 26.64
CA GLY A 402 11.32 -6.10 27.60
C GLY A 402 10.31 -5.09 28.14
N GLU A 403 10.24 -3.91 27.53
CA GLU A 403 9.32 -2.84 27.91
C GLU A 403 8.47 -2.46 26.69
N PRO A 404 7.20 -2.06 26.89
CA PRO A 404 6.39 -1.63 25.78
C PRO A 404 6.94 -0.32 25.22
N TYR A 405 7.10 -0.25 23.91
CA TYR A 405 7.65 0.92 23.23
C TYR A 405 6.52 1.91 22.94
N TYR A 406 6.64 3.13 23.46
CA TYR A 406 5.69 4.22 23.25
C TYR A 406 6.44 5.52 22.91
N GLU A 407 6.13 6.14 21.78
CA GLU A 407 6.72 7.44 21.42
C GLU A 407 5.88 8.24 20.42
N ILE A 408 5.70 9.52 20.72
CA ILE A 408 5.33 10.55 19.73
C ILE A 408 6.63 11.27 19.39
N SER A 409 7.19 10.99 18.22
CA SER A 409 8.43 11.64 17.75
C SER A 409 8.20 12.40 16.46
N PHE A 410 9.21 12.53 15.59
CA PHE A 410 9.19 13.40 14.42
C PHE A 410 9.69 12.73 13.14
N ASN A 411 9.10 13.13 12.03
CA ASN A 411 9.73 13.00 10.72
C ASN A 411 10.92 13.98 10.67
N LYS A 412 12.10 13.46 10.34
CA LYS A 412 13.26 14.22 9.86
C LYS A 412 13.57 13.72 8.45
N PHE A 413 12.55 13.79 7.59
CA PHE A 413 12.53 13.18 6.27
C PHE A 413 13.76 13.55 5.43
N ASP A 414 14.25 14.78 5.59
CA ASP A 414 15.35 15.37 4.83
C ASP A 414 16.74 15.14 5.42
N LEU A 415 16.90 14.33 6.47
CA LEU A 415 18.21 14.05 7.08
C LEU A 415 19.22 13.55 6.06
N TYR A 416 18.81 12.59 5.22
CA TYR A 416 19.68 12.06 4.18
C TYR A 416 20.02 13.10 3.12
N PHE A 417 19.04 13.86 2.62
CA PHE A 417 19.27 14.92 1.63
C PHE A 417 20.26 15.98 2.12
N GLN A 418 20.12 16.39 3.39
CA GLN A 418 21.02 17.35 4.04
C GLN A 418 22.48 16.87 4.06
N ILE A 419 22.68 15.58 4.37
CA ILE A 419 24.02 14.98 4.44
C ILE A 419 24.58 14.70 3.05
N LEU A 420 23.75 14.22 2.12
CA LEU A 420 24.13 14.01 0.73
C LEU A 420 24.61 15.31 0.06
N ALA A 421 24.05 16.45 0.45
CA ALA A 421 24.43 17.76 -0.06
C ALA A 421 25.89 18.16 0.26
N GLU A 422 26.61 17.45 1.14
CA GLU A 422 28.06 17.58 1.30
C GLU A 422 28.85 17.06 0.08
N TYR A 423 28.26 16.13 -0.67
CA TYR A 423 28.88 15.47 -1.81
C TYR A 423 28.26 15.90 -3.14
N GLU A 424 26.94 16.11 -3.17
CA GLU A 424 26.19 16.52 -4.35
C GLU A 424 25.58 17.91 -4.17
N PRO A 425 25.98 18.94 -4.94
CA PRO A 425 25.45 20.28 -4.77
C PRO A 425 23.93 20.36 -4.92
N ASP A 426 23.22 20.60 -3.81
CA ASP A 426 21.77 20.84 -3.81
C ASP A 426 21.48 22.31 -3.50
N ARG A 427 20.67 22.95 -4.36
CA ARG A 427 20.22 24.34 -4.17
C ARG A 427 19.34 24.49 -2.92
N GLN A 428 18.71 23.41 -2.47
CA GLN A 428 17.92 23.36 -1.25
C GLN A 428 18.79 23.35 0.01
N PHE A 429 20.10 23.05 -0.11
CA PHE A 429 21.07 23.06 0.98
C PHE A 429 22.37 23.78 0.54
N PRO A 430 22.30 25.10 0.31
CA PRO A 430 23.33 25.83 -0.44
C PRO A 430 24.66 26.00 0.30
N ALA A 431 24.71 25.79 1.62
CA ALA A 431 25.90 25.96 2.44
C ALA A 431 25.97 24.92 3.56
N ARG A 432 27.18 24.62 4.04
CA ARG A 432 27.48 23.63 5.10
C ARG A 432 26.64 23.79 6.38
N PHE A 433 26.30 25.04 6.72
CA PHE A 433 25.41 25.34 7.84
C PHE A 433 23.99 24.76 7.71
N TYR A 434 23.54 24.41 6.50
CA TYR A 434 22.25 23.76 6.21
C TYR A 434 22.38 22.26 5.91
N ARG A 435 23.60 21.70 6.00
CA ARG A 435 23.94 20.33 5.62
C ARG A 435 24.28 19.50 6.85
N ILE A 436 25.49 18.96 6.95
CA ILE A 436 25.86 18.04 8.03
C ILE A 436 25.87 18.69 9.42
N ASP A 437 26.30 19.96 9.54
CA ASP A 437 26.32 20.65 10.83
C ASP A 437 24.88 20.90 11.35
N ALA A 438 23.92 21.10 10.44
CA ALA A 438 22.50 21.26 10.77
C ALA A 438 21.87 19.93 11.18
N ALA A 439 22.16 18.87 10.42
CA ALA A 439 21.73 17.50 10.69
C ALA A 439 22.17 17.04 12.09
N GLU A 440 23.44 17.23 12.42
CA GLU A 440 23.99 16.92 13.74
C GLU A 440 23.32 17.74 14.85
N ALA A 441 23.11 19.05 14.65
CA ALA A 441 22.45 19.90 15.62
C ALA A 441 20.98 19.48 15.86
N ALA A 442 20.26 19.04 14.82
CA ALA A 442 18.90 18.56 14.94
C ALA A 442 18.83 17.24 15.74
N LEU A 443 19.69 16.27 15.44
CA LEU A 443 19.74 15.00 16.17
C LEU A 443 20.14 15.17 17.63
N LYS A 444 21.11 16.04 17.89
CA LYS A 444 21.51 16.41 19.26
C LYS A 444 20.32 16.99 20.03
N GLN A 445 19.58 17.92 19.42
CA GLN A 445 18.43 18.55 20.06
C GLN A 445 17.30 17.56 20.35
N LEU A 446 16.99 16.65 19.42
CA LEU A 446 16.00 15.58 19.65
C LEU A 446 16.37 14.71 20.85
N ASN A 447 17.64 14.31 20.94
CA ASN A 447 18.15 13.53 22.07
C ASN A 447 18.05 14.31 23.40
N GLU A 448 18.45 15.59 23.41
CA GLU A 448 18.34 16.47 24.60
C GLU A 448 16.88 16.68 25.06
N LEU A 449 15.92 16.61 24.14
CA LEU A 449 14.48 16.67 24.43
C LEU A 449 13.88 15.31 24.84
N GLY A 450 14.67 14.23 24.80
CA GLY A 450 14.25 12.89 25.23
C GLY A 450 13.53 12.06 24.15
N PHE A 451 13.62 12.45 22.88
CA PHE A 451 13.16 11.63 21.75
C PHE A 451 14.22 10.60 21.37
N GLN A 452 13.77 9.40 21.00
CA GLN A 452 14.65 8.26 20.70
C GLN A 452 14.45 7.69 19.29
N SER A 453 13.44 8.15 18.55
CA SER A 453 13.16 7.70 17.19
C SER A 453 12.93 8.87 16.23
N ILE A 454 13.16 8.65 14.94
CA ILE A 454 12.74 9.53 13.84
C ILE A 454 12.30 8.68 12.65
N ARG A 455 11.56 9.29 11.72
CA ARG A 455 11.33 8.73 10.38
C ARG A 455 12.10 9.53 9.33
N VAL A 456 12.79 8.85 8.42
CA VAL A 456 13.73 9.44 7.45
C VAL A 456 13.53 8.84 6.06
N PHE A 457 13.57 9.67 5.01
CA PHE A 457 13.65 9.20 3.63
C PHE A 457 15.08 8.83 3.29
N MET A 458 15.31 7.55 3.04
CA MET A 458 16.62 6.98 2.68
C MET A 458 16.66 6.68 1.18
N TYR A 459 16.22 7.66 0.38
CA TYR A 459 16.23 7.64 -1.09
C TYR A 459 16.49 9.05 -1.60
N SER A 460 16.97 9.22 -2.84
CA SER A 460 17.18 10.53 -3.46
C SER A 460 17.22 10.43 -4.97
N SER A 461 16.66 11.43 -5.68
CA SER A 461 16.74 11.54 -7.14
C SER A 461 18.04 12.17 -7.65
N ALA A 462 18.98 12.51 -6.75
CA ALA A 462 20.25 13.11 -7.11
C ALA A 462 21.11 12.25 -8.07
N TYR A 463 20.95 10.92 -8.00
CA TYR A 463 21.68 9.97 -8.83
C TYR A 463 20.72 9.07 -9.62
N PRO A 464 20.19 9.52 -10.77
CA PRO A 464 19.24 8.73 -11.57
C PRO A 464 19.84 7.45 -12.15
N ASP A 465 21.16 7.29 -12.13
CA ASP A 465 21.93 6.13 -12.59
C ASP A 465 22.58 5.34 -11.45
N LEU A 466 22.06 5.48 -10.22
CA LEU A 466 22.59 4.85 -9.00
C LEU A 466 22.94 3.36 -9.19
N MET A 467 22.10 2.61 -9.89
CA MET A 467 22.26 1.17 -10.08
C MET A 467 23.35 0.79 -11.10
N TYR A 468 23.82 1.74 -11.91
CA TYR A 468 24.73 1.50 -13.03
C TYR A 468 26.05 2.28 -12.93
N ASN A 469 26.09 3.31 -12.08
CA ASN A 469 27.27 4.16 -11.89
C ASN A 469 27.88 3.97 -10.50
N LYS A 470 29.01 3.24 -10.48
CA LYS A 470 29.73 2.91 -9.26
C LYS A 470 30.19 4.14 -8.46
N ALA A 471 30.57 5.23 -9.12
CA ALA A 471 31.02 6.43 -8.41
C ALA A 471 29.87 7.11 -7.66
N HIS A 472 28.68 7.16 -8.28
CA HIS A 472 27.47 7.68 -7.64
C HIS A 472 27.00 6.75 -6.51
N GLU A 473 27.06 5.43 -6.71
CA GLU A 473 26.80 4.44 -5.66
C GLU A 473 27.71 4.64 -4.43
N GLU A 474 29.01 4.85 -4.64
CA GLU A 474 29.96 5.07 -3.55
C GLU A 474 29.64 6.35 -2.76
N LEU A 475 29.25 7.45 -3.42
CA LEU A 475 28.86 8.70 -2.74
C LEU A 475 27.52 8.56 -2.02
N TYR A 476 26.55 7.89 -2.63
CA TYR A 476 25.24 7.61 -2.05
C TYR A 476 25.38 6.86 -0.73
N PHE A 477 26.09 5.73 -0.73
CA PHE A 477 26.26 4.93 0.49
C PHE A 477 27.16 5.62 1.53
N LYS A 478 28.12 6.45 1.11
CA LYS A 478 28.91 7.26 2.05
C LYS A 478 28.05 8.26 2.83
N ALA A 479 27.10 8.91 2.18
CA ALA A 479 26.15 9.80 2.86
C ALA A 479 25.20 9.02 3.78
N MET A 480 24.74 7.83 3.36
CA MET A 480 23.92 6.94 4.19
C MET A 480 24.68 6.46 5.45
N ASP A 481 25.95 6.07 5.32
CA ASP A 481 26.78 5.69 6.47
C ASP A 481 26.82 6.82 7.52
N GLN A 482 26.97 8.07 7.07
CA GLN A 482 27.01 9.25 7.94
C GLN A 482 25.67 9.52 8.63
N VAL A 483 24.53 9.24 7.98
CA VAL A 483 23.21 9.28 8.64
C VAL A 483 23.20 8.34 9.84
N PHE A 484 23.56 7.07 9.62
CA PHE A 484 23.57 6.06 10.68
C PHE A 484 24.61 6.36 11.76
N ASP A 485 25.80 6.85 11.40
CA ASP A 485 26.85 7.21 12.37
C ASP A 485 26.41 8.36 13.29
N LEU A 486 25.73 9.37 12.74
CA LEU A 486 25.17 10.46 13.55
C LEU A 486 24.01 9.97 14.42
N CYS A 487 23.12 9.14 13.88
CA CYS A 487 22.01 8.58 14.64
C CYS A 487 22.51 7.70 15.81
N ASP A 488 23.51 6.85 15.60
CA ASP A 488 24.12 6.05 16.67
C ASP A 488 24.78 6.96 17.72
N LYS A 489 25.50 8.00 17.29
CA LYS A 489 26.17 8.96 18.18
C LYS A 489 25.19 9.62 19.15
N TYR A 490 23.98 9.91 18.70
CA TYR A 490 22.93 10.56 19.50
C TYR A 490 21.86 9.59 20.00
N ASN A 491 22.08 8.27 19.88
CA ASN A 491 21.14 7.24 20.29
C ASN A 491 19.72 7.46 19.73
N ILE A 492 19.65 7.78 18.44
CA ILE A 492 18.41 7.97 17.69
C ILE A 492 18.20 6.76 16.78
N LYS A 493 17.02 6.15 16.86
CA LYS A 493 16.57 5.07 15.98
C LYS A 493 15.77 5.63 14.80
N ILE A 494 15.70 4.88 13.71
CA ILE A 494 15.18 5.34 12.44
C ILE A 494 14.16 4.34 11.92
N VAL A 495 12.95 4.84 11.63
CA VAL A 495 12.07 4.22 10.65
C VAL A 495 12.63 4.55 9.27
N VAL A 496 13.24 3.55 8.64
CA VAL A 496 14.01 3.72 7.40
C VAL A 496 13.06 3.57 6.21
N CYS A 497 12.60 4.71 5.67
CA CYS A 497 11.80 4.73 4.45
C CYS A 497 12.70 4.55 3.23
N LEU A 498 12.64 3.38 2.60
CA LEU A 498 13.55 2.96 1.54
C LEU A 498 13.26 3.61 0.18
N GLY A 499 12.02 4.07 -0.06
CA GLY A 499 11.63 4.68 -1.34
C GLY A 499 11.86 3.75 -2.53
N LEU A 500 11.26 2.56 -2.48
CA LEU A 500 11.47 1.52 -3.50
C LEU A 500 10.70 1.77 -4.82
N MET A 501 9.95 2.87 -4.92
CA MET A 501 9.21 3.26 -6.12
C MET A 501 9.75 4.56 -6.72
N GLU A 502 11.07 4.62 -6.89
CA GLU A 502 11.79 5.81 -7.31
C GLU A 502 12.50 5.65 -8.65
N SER A 503 12.67 6.78 -9.35
CA SER A 503 13.18 6.82 -10.72
C SER A 503 14.60 6.28 -10.88
N TYR A 504 15.45 6.38 -9.85
CA TYR A 504 16.83 5.87 -9.88
C TYR A 504 16.94 4.34 -9.84
N LEU A 505 15.83 3.64 -9.56
CA LEU A 505 15.73 2.18 -9.62
C LEU A 505 15.27 1.70 -11.01
N LEU A 506 14.88 2.61 -11.90
CA LEU A 506 14.46 2.23 -13.24
C LEU A 506 15.62 1.69 -14.06
N LYS A 507 15.28 0.94 -15.09
CA LYS A 507 16.20 0.54 -16.15
C LYS A 507 16.87 1.78 -16.74
N ASN A 508 18.20 1.78 -16.88
CA ASN A 508 18.92 2.81 -17.63
C ASN A 508 19.62 2.21 -18.85
N ASP A 509 19.73 3.01 -19.89
CA ASP A 509 20.49 2.70 -21.10
C ASP A 509 21.73 3.61 -21.18
N TYR A 510 22.85 3.08 -21.66
CA TYR A 510 24.07 3.87 -21.88
C TYR A 510 24.15 4.35 -23.32
N ILE A 511 24.23 5.67 -23.51
CA ILE A 511 24.42 6.30 -24.81
C ILE A 511 25.82 6.92 -24.86
N GLU A 512 26.61 6.53 -25.86
CA GLU A 512 27.96 7.08 -26.07
C GLU A 512 27.90 8.61 -26.26
N GLY A 513 28.60 9.35 -25.41
CA GLY A 513 28.62 10.82 -25.42
C GLY A 513 27.55 11.50 -24.57
N GLU A 514 26.49 10.79 -24.16
CA GLU A 514 25.42 11.30 -23.29
C GLU A 514 25.44 10.67 -21.88
N GLY A 515 26.01 9.48 -21.73
CA GLY A 515 26.10 8.76 -20.46
C GLY A 515 24.89 7.86 -20.21
N TRP A 516 24.57 7.62 -18.93
CA TRP A 516 23.41 6.84 -18.53
C TRP A 516 22.15 7.71 -18.59
N ILE A 517 21.12 7.22 -19.27
CA ILE A 517 19.79 7.83 -19.31
C ILE A 517 18.73 6.84 -18.85
N THR A 518 17.60 7.31 -18.35
CA THR A 518 16.46 6.44 -18.07
C THR A 518 15.98 5.76 -19.34
N GLY A 519 15.88 4.43 -19.29
CA GLY A 519 15.46 3.57 -20.39
C GLY A 519 13.95 3.59 -20.61
N ASN A 520 13.43 2.48 -21.16
CA ASN A 520 12.04 2.37 -21.59
C ASN A 520 11.07 1.79 -20.53
N GLU A 521 11.57 1.37 -19.38
CA GLU A 521 10.75 0.89 -18.26
C GLU A 521 10.34 2.07 -17.35
N THR A 522 9.10 2.04 -16.86
CA THR A 522 8.54 3.09 -16.01
C THR A 522 8.26 2.58 -14.60
N LEU A 523 7.87 3.48 -13.69
CA LEU A 523 7.45 3.10 -12.33
C LEU A 523 6.25 2.13 -12.33
N LYS A 524 5.43 2.12 -13.39
CA LYS A 524 4.42 1.09 -13.58
C LYS A 524 5.05 -0.28 -13.80
N GLU A 525 5.98 -0.41 -14.74
CA GLU A 525 6.65 -1.69 -15.00
C GLU A 525 7.39 -2.16 -13.75
N LEU A 526 8.10 -1.25 -13.07
CA LEU A 526 8.74 -1.52 -11.80
C LEU A 526 7.76 -2.18 -10.84
N VAL A 527 6.56 -1.62 -10.61
CA VAL A 527 5.60 -2.14 -9.62
C VAL A 527 4.82 -3.38 -10.11
N THR A 528 4.56 -3.50 -11.40
CA THR A 528 3.58 -4.49 -11.91
C THR A 528 4.21 -5.70 -12.59
N ASP A 529 5.48 -5.64 -12.98
CA ASP A 529 6.19 -6.74 -13.63
C ASP A 529 7.38 -7.20 -12.78
N ARG A 530 7.26 -8.39 -12.19
CA ARG A 530 8.32 -8.99 -11.38
C ARG A 530 9.62 -9.24 -12.16
N ASN A 531 9.53 -9.40 -13.49
CA ASN A 531 10.65 -9.81 -14.32
C ASN A 531 11.34 -8.65 -15.02
N CYS A 532 10.79 -7.43 -14.95
CA CYS A 532 11.42 -6.26 -15.54
C CYS A 532 12.75 -5.92 -14.85
N GLU A 533 13.65 -5.27 -15.58
CA GLU A 533 14.99 -4.94 -15.07
C GLU A 533 14.92 -3.97 -13.89
N SER A 534 13.97 -3.03 -13.93
CA SER A 534 13.68 -2.08 -12.84
C SER A 534 13.28 -2.79 -11.56
N ARG A 535 12.51 -3.89 -11.64
CA ARG A 535 12.21 -4.71 -10.46
C ARG A 535 13.45 -5.43 -9.95
N GLN A 536 14.28 -5.98 -10.84
CA GLN A 536 15.53 -6.63 -10.43
C GLN A 536 16.48 -5.64 -9.73
N ASN A 537 16.48 -4.37 -10.15
CA ASN A 537 17.22 -3.30 -9.47
C ASN A 537 16.73 -3.05 -8.05
N VAL A 538 15.41 -3.10 -7.79
CA VAL A 538 14.87 -3.02 -6.42
C VAL A 538 15.45 -4.13 -5.54
N TYR A 539 15.48 -5.37 -6.01
CA TYR A 539 16.03 -6.49 -5.23
C TYR A 539 17.53 -6.37 -5.00
N GLN A 540 18.29 -5.92 -6.00
CA GLN A 540 19.73 -5.64 -5.86
C GLN A 540 19.99 -4.48 -4.88
N TYR A 541 19.18 -3.43 -4.92
CA TYR A 541 19.25 -2.33 -3.97
C TYR A 541 18.99 -2.81 -2.55
N LEU A 542 17.94 -3.60 -2.32
CA LEU A 542 17.64 -4.21 -1.02
C LEU A 542 18.79 -5.08 -0.53
N GLU A 543 19.37 -5.93 -1.38
CA GLU A 543 20.53 -6.75 -1.01
C GLU A 543 21.72 -5.91 -0.55
N LYS A 544 22.03 -4.82 -1.26
CA LYS A 544 23.11 -3.89 -0.88
C LYS A 544 22.78 -3.13 0.41
N PHE A 545 21.58 -2.57 0.52
CA PHE A 545 21.20 -1.68 1.60
C PHE A 545 20.97 -2.43 2.91
N ILE A 546 20.11 -3.46 2.90
CA ILE A 546 19.76 -4.20 4.12
C ILE A 546 20.97 -4.95 4.67
N THR A 547 21.75 -5.63 3.83
CA THR A 547 22.96 -6.33 4.28
C THR A 547 23.96 -5.39 4.94
N ARG A 548 24.04 -4.14 4.48
CA ARG A 548 24.94 -3.13 5.04
C ARG A 548 24.49 -2.62 6.40
N TYR A 549 23.18 -2.48 6.63
CA TYR A 549 22.66 -1.72 7.78
C TYR A 549 21.84 -2.53 8.80
N LYS A 550 21.45 -3.78 8.52
CA LYS A 550 20.62 -4.59 9.43
C LYS A 550 21.14 -4.75 10.86
N ASP A 551 22.45 -4.67 11.08
CA ASP A 551 23.04 -4.80 12.42
C ASP A 551 23.30 -3.43 13.09
N ARG A 552 22.88 -2.31 12.48
CA ARG A 552 23.01 -0.97 13.08
C ARG A 552 21.93 -0.79 14.14
N LYS A 553 22.33 -0.34 15.33
CA LYS A 553 21.42 -0.07 16.47
C LYS A 553 20.38 1.01 16.17
N SER A 554 20.71 1.92 15.26
CA SER A 554 19.80 2.94 14.78
C SER A 554 18.69 2.43 13.86
N VAL A 555 18.67 1.18 13.39
CA VAL A 555 17.50 0.68 12.64
C VAL A 555 16.37 0.38 13.63
N LEU A 556 15.21 1.00 13.43
CA LEU A 556 14.00 0.70 14.22
C LEU A 556 13.11 -0.32 13.50
N MET A 557 12.83 -0.05 12.22
CA MET A 557 12.06 -0.89 11.32
C MET A 557 12.28 -0.45 9.87
N TRP A 558 12.00 -1.35 8.92
CA TRP A 558 12.07 -1.09 7.49
C TRP A 558 10.72 -0.62 6.96
N GLU A 559 10.72 0.50 6.25
CA GLU A 559 9.54 1.01 5.57
C GLU A 559 9.76 0.97 4.05
N ILE A 560 8.86 0.31 3.32
CA ILE A 560 9.04 0.01 1.89
C ILE A 560 8.95 1.28 1.05
N GLN A 561 7.93 2.11 1.25
CA GLN A 561 7.60 3.22 0.38
C GLN A 561 6.80 4.31 1.09
N ASN A 562 7.11 5.57 0.83
CA ASN A 562 6.23 6.66 1.23
C ASN A 562 4.95 6.69 0.37
N GLU A 563 3.80 6.52 1.00
CA GLU A 563 2.45 6.76 0.45
C GLU A 563 2.12 6.05 -0.89
N GLY A 564 2.62 4.82 -1.07
CA GLY A 564 2.40 4.06 -2.31
C GLY A 564 0.92 3.84 -2.65
N ILE A 565 0.05 3.75 -1.63
CA ILE A 565 -1.40 3.61 -1.78
C ILE A 565 -2.05 4.73 -2.59
N LEU A 566 -1.47 5.94 -2.61
CA LEU A 566 -2.03 7.09 -3.32
C LEU A 566 -2.11 6.86 -4.84
N GLY A 567 -1.28 5.98 -5.40
CA GLY A 567 -1.30 5.59 -6.81
C GLY A 567 -2.28 4.46 -7.17
N ALA A 568 -2.86 3.76 -6.18
CA ALA A 568 -3.67 2.57 -6.43
C ALA A 568 -5.12 2.88 -6.82
N ASP A 569 -5.59 2.29 -7.93
CA ASP A 569 -6.99 2.22 -8.43
C ASP A 569 -7.69 3.53 -8.80
N VAL A 570 -6.96 4.64 -8.91
CA VAL A 570 -7.54 5.99 -9.03
C VAL A 570 -7.72 6.53 -10.45
N GLY A 571 -7.30 5.78 -11.48
CA GLY A 571 -7.52 6.20 -12.86
C GLY A 571 -6.88 7.54 -13.25
N SER A 572 -7.32 8.09 -14.38
CA SER A 572 -6.84 9.39 -14.90
C SER A 572 -7.18 10.59 -14.00
N ALA A 573 -7.91 10.39 -12.90
CA ALA A 573 -8.28 11.44 -11.95
C ALA A 573 -7.07 12.05 -11.22
N VAL A 574 -5.90 11.39 -11.24
CA VAL A 574 -4.68 11.84 -10.54
C VAL A 574 -3.45 11.92 -11.45
N SER A 575 -3.66 12.06 -12.76
CA SER A 575 -2.62 12.31 -13.78
C SER A 575 -1.60 11.18 -14.05
N ASP A 576 -1.53 10.15 -13.22
CA ASP A 576 -0.60 9.02 -13.40
C ASP A 576 -1.23 7.72 -12.84
N VAL A 577 -1.87 6.93 -13.71
CA VAL A 577 -2.28 5.56 -13.36
C VAL A 577 -1.05 4.66 -13.39
N ARG A 578 -0.69 4.08 -12.24
CA ARG A 578 0.48 3.18 -12.16
C ARG A 578 0.11 1.71 -11.94
N TYR A 579 -0.77 1.40 -10.97
CA TYR A 579 -1.05 0.01 -10.53
C TYR A 579 -2.38 -0.10 -9.75
N SER A 580 -2.86 -1.33 -9.51
CA SER A 580 -4.00 -1.62 -8.62
C SER A 580 -3.59 -1.83 -7.15
N LEU A 581 -4.56 -1.87 -6.23
CA LEU A 581 -4.30 -2.31 -4.84
C LEU A 581 -3.67 -3.71 -4.78
N LEU A 582 -4.07 -4.63 -5.66
CA LEU A 582 -3.53 -5.98 -5.71
C LEU A 582 -2.06 -5.98 -6.14
N GLN A 583 -1.73 -5.22 -7.17
CA GLN A 583 -0.35 -5.11 -7.67
C GLN A 583 0.56 -4.39 -6.66
N LEU A 584 0.02 -3.41 -5.92
CA LEU A 584 0.76 -2.77 -4.83
C LEU A 584 1.01 -3.74 -3.67
N ALA A 585 -0.02 -4.49 -3.26
CA ALA A 585 0.10 -5.49 -2.20
C ALA A 585 1.09 -6.60 -2.60
N GLU A 586 1.07 -7.02 -3.86
CA GLU A 586 2.03 -7.97 -4.42
C GLU A 586 3.46 -7.42 -4.36
N PHE A 587 3.66 -6.17 -4.78
CA PHE A 587 4.96 -5.50 -4.69
C PHE A 587 5.48 -5.42 -3.26
N TYR A 588 4.64 -4.97 -2.33
CA TYR A 588 5.00 -4.91 -0.91
C TYR A 588 5.33 -6.28 -0.35
N GLY A 589 4.55 -7.29 -0.72
CA GLY A 589 4.80 -8.67 -0.31
C GLY A 589 6.13 -9.21 -0.83
N ASP A 590 6.47 -8.95 -2.08
CA ASP A 590 7.75 -9.38 -2.66
C ASP A 590 8.94 -8.65 -2.02
N CYS A 591 8.79 -7.36 -1.70
CA CYS A 591 9.83 -6.60 -0.99
C CYS A 591 9.98 -7.09 0.44
N ALA A 592 8.87 -7.36 1.14
CA ALA A 592 8.89 -7.88 2.49
C ALA A 592 9.57 -9.24 2.56
N ASP A 593 9.24 -10.16 1.64
CA ASP A 593 9.91 -11.46 1.53
C ASP A 593 11.42 -11.29 1.33
N LYS A 594 11.83 -10.35 0.45
CA LYS A 594 13.26 -10.09 0.21
C LYS A 594 13.96 -9.47 1.41
N ILE A 595 13.31 -8.57 2.14
CA ILE A 595 13.85 -7.99 3.38
C ILE A 595 13.99 -9.09 4.43
N LEU A 596 12.98 -9.94 4.65
CA LEU A 596 13.01 -11.05 5.60
C LEU A 596 14.12 -12.08 5.29
N GLU A 597 14.42 -12.31 4.00
CA GLU A 597 15.56 -13.13 3.58
C GLU A 597 16.89 -12.55 4.06
N LEU A 598 17.01 -11.22 4.09
CA LEU A 598 18.24 -10.50 4.41
C LEU A 598 18.36 -10.15 5.91
N ASP A 599 17.24 -9.85 6.55
CA ASP A 599 17.08 -9.42 7.94
C ASP A 599 15.75 -9.93 8.52
N ASP A 600 15.85 -10.95 9.37
CA ASP A 600 14.72 -11.62 10.03
C ASP A 600 14.37 -11.01 11.39
N LYS A 601 15.04 -9.91 11.80
CA LYS A 601 14.91 -9.32 13.14
C LYS A 601 13.99 -8.10 13.17
N HIS A 602 14.08 -7.24 12.16
CA HIS A 602 13.38 -5.96 12.14
C HIS A 602 11.99 -6.07 11.52
N LEU A 603 11.05 -5.28 12.07
CA LEU A 603 9.69 -5.18 11.55
C LEU A 603 9.68 -4.51 10.16
N ILE A 604 8.68 -4.84 9.35
CA ILE A 604 8.47 -4.29 8.01
C ILE A 604 7.09 -3.61 7.94
N THR A 605 7.06 -2.39 7.40
CA THR A 605 5.84 -1.59 7.20
C THR A 605 5.78 -1.03 5.79
N SER A 606 4.58 -0.66 5.32
CA SER A 606 4.43 -0.09 3.98
C SER A 606 4.93 1.34 3.89
N GLY A 607 4.52 2.20 4.83
CA GLY A 607 4.70 3.66 4.78
C GLY A 607 3.52 4.41 4.13
N ASP A 608 2.36 3.78 4.06
CA ASP A 608 1.18 4.34 3.40
C ASP A 608 0.46 5.44 4.18
N SER A 609 -0.29 6.25 3.42
CA SER A 609 -1.31 7.14 3.95
C SER A 609 -2.53 6.37 4.47
N VAL A 610 -3.47 7.07 5.11
CA VAL A 610 -4.80 6.50 5.36
C VAL A 610 -5.43 5.97 4.08
N LEU A 611 -6.22 4.90 4.18
CA LEU A 611 -7.05 4.46 3.06
C LEU A 611 -8.04 5.57 2.69
N ARG A 612 -8.25 5.72 1.38
CA ARG A 612 -9.36 6.53 0.88
C ARG A 612 -10.68 5.87 1.28
N HIS A 613 -11.71 6.68 1.45
CA HIS A 613 -13.07 6.22 1.80
C HIS A 613 -13.69 5.19 0.84
N ALA A 614 -13.19 5.04 -0.38
CA ALA A 614 -13.72 4.15 -1.41
C ALA A 614 -12.68 3.12 -1.91
N GLN A 615 -11.58 2.92 -1.18
CA GLN A 615 -10.44 2.11 -1.65
C GLN A 615 -10.84 0.73 -2.16
N TRP A 616 -11.69 0.01 -1.43
CA TRP A 616 -12.12 -1.33 -1.81
C TRP A 616 -13.02 -1.29 -3.05
N ASN A 617 -14.01 -0.40 -3.06
CA ASN A 617 -14.92 -0.30 -4.20
C ASN A 617 -14.19 0.20 -5.48
N LEU A 618 -13.13 0.99 -5.37
CA LEU A 618 -12.26 1.32 -6.50
C LEU A 618 -11.59 0.07 -7.09
N LEU A 619 -11.03 -0.81 -6.24
CA LEU A 619 -10.50 -2.09 -6.68
C LEU A 619 -11.60 -2.96 -7.33
N VAL A 620 -12.80 -3.00 -6.75
CA VAL A 620 -13.95 -3.73 -7.31
C VAL A 620 -14.27 -3.25 -8.72
N ASP A 621 -14.34 -1.95 -8.94
CA ASP A 621 -14.62 -1.34 -10.24
C ASP A 621 -13.53 -1.72 -11.25
N VAL A 622 -12.25 -1.64 -10.86
CA VAL A 622 -11.10 -2.08 -11.67
C VAL A 622 -11.24 -3.55 -12.06
N MET A 623 -11.48 -4.44 -11.09
CA MET A 623 -11.54 -5.88 -11.34
C MET A 623 -12.77 -6.29 -12.18
N LYS A 624 -13.86 -5.55 -12.12
CA LYS A 624 -15.03 -5.81 -12.98
C LYS A 624 -14.94 -5.14 -14.36
N GLY A 625 -13.97 -4.26 -14.58
CA GLY A 625 -13.91 -3.42 -15.77
C GLY A 625 -15.05 -2.39 -15.84
N GLU A 626 -15.57 -1.98 -14.68
CA GLU A 626 -16.65 -1.00 -14.54
C GLU A 626 -16.07 0.44 -14.53
N ASN A 627 -16.95 1.45 -14.63
CA ASN A 627 -16.51 2.85 -14.45
C ASN A 627 -16.26 3.13 -12.96
N ILE A 628 -15.18 3.85 -12.62
CA ILE A 628 -14.91 4.27 -11.23
C ILE A 628 -16.13 5.03 -10.67
N SER A 629 -16.70 4.48 -9.59
CA SER A 629 -17.89 4.99 -8.93
C SER A 629 -17.60 5.85 -7.70
N TRP A 630 -16.39 5.75 -7.13
CA TRP A 630 -16.04 6.33 -5.81
C TRP A 630 -17.04 5.98 -4.72
N LYS A 631 -17.68 4.82 -4.81
CA LYS A 631 -18.62 4.36 -3.79
C LYS A 631 -17.89 4.17 -2.47
N THR A 632 -18.35 4.86 -1.42
CA THR A 632 -17.81 4.70 -0.07
C THR A 632 -17.86 3.25 0.39
N ASP A 633 -16.74 2.78 0.94
CA ASP A 633 -16.59 1.48 1.56
C ASP A 633 -17.39 1.39 2.85
N THR A 634 -17.97 0.21 3.08
CA THR A 634 -18.42 -0.20 4.41
C THR A 634 -17.23 -0.50 5.32
N LYS A 635 -17.48 -0.62 6.64
CA LYS A 635 -16.44 -1.02 7.61
C LYS A 635 -15.74 -2.32 7.23
N GLU A 636 -16.49 -3.31 6.72
CA GLU A 636 -15.92 -4.60 6.34
C GLU A 636 -15.15 -4.53 5.01
N GLU A 637 -15.67 -3.79 4.01
CA GLU A 637 -14.98 -3.58 2.72
C GLU A 637 -13.62 -2.89 2.92
N ARG A 638 -13.58 -1.83 3.73
CA ARG A 638 -12.34 -1.17 4.10
C ARG A 638 -11.34 -2.12 4.78
N LEU A 639 -11.83 -2.97 5.69
CA LEU A 639 -10.99 -3.96 6.36
C LEU A 639 -10.41 -4.99 5.38
N LYS A 640 -11.14 -5.35 4.30
CA LYS A 640 -10.61 -6.20 3.22
C LYS A 640 -9.46 -5.52 2.48
N ALA A 641 -9.57 -4.21 2.21
CA ALA A 641 -8.49 -3.45 1.59
C ALA A 641 -7.23 -3.42 2.48
N LEU A 642 -7.40 -3.19 3.79
CA LEU A 642 -6.28 -3.26 4.75
C LEU A 642 -5.65 -4.66 4.81
N ALA A 643 -6.47 -5.71 4.82
CA ALA A 643 -6.02 -7.09 4.90
C ALA A 643 -5.15 -7.48 3.70
N ILE A 644 -5.59 -7.16 2.48
CA ILE A 644 -4.81 -7.40 1.26
C ILE A 644 -3.48 -6.66 1.32
N LEU A 645 -3.53 -5.35 1.58
CA LEU A 645 -2.37 -4.47 1.47
C LEU A 645 -1.24 -4.86 2.46
N ASN A 646 -1.62 -5.41 3.62
CA ASN A 646 -0.71 -5.69 4.72
C ASN A 646 -0.55 -7.17 5.04
N GLU A 647 -0.96 -8.08 4.13
CA GLU A 647 -0.91 -9.53 4.37
C GLU A 647 0.47 -9.98 4.85
N LYS A 648 1.52 -9.57 4.14
CA LYS A 648 2.93 -9.91 4.41
C LYS A 648 3.70 -8.88 5.24
N LEU A 649 3.05 -7.82 5.72
CA LEU A 649 3.70 -6.76 6.50
C LEU A 649 3.45 -6.95 7.99
N ASP A 650 4.38 -6.55 8.85
CA ASP A 650 4.22 -6.68 10.31
C ASP A 650 3.33 -5.59 10.89
N VAL A 651 3.39 -4.40 10.27
CA VAL A 651 2.84 -3.16 10.77
C VAL A 651 2.01 -2.48 9.69
N ILE A 652 0.81 -2.04 10.05
CA ILE A 652 -0.05 -1.19 9.24
C ILE A 652 0.39 0.26 9.46
N SER A 653 0.86 0.91 8.40
CA SER A 653 1.16 2.35 8.41
C SER A 653 -0.07 3.17 7.99
N VAL A 654 -0.24 4.33 8.63
CA VAL A 654 -1.16 5.38 8.20
C VAL A 654 -0.49 6.74 8.32
N HIS A 655 -0.85 7.67 7.45
CA HIS A 655 -0.51 9.10 7.59
C HIS A 655 -1.79 9.89 7.84
N ALA A 656 -1.83 10.54 9.00
CA ALA A 656 -3.05 11.09 9.58
C ALA A 656 -2.94 12.61 9.71
N TYR A 657 -3.66 13.33 8.85
CA TYR A 657 -3.69 14.78 8.82
C TYR A 657 -5.11 15.34 9.01
N GLY A 658 -5.33 16.22 10.01
CA GLY A 658 -6.63 16.82 10.35
C GLY A 658 -7.00 16.69 11.83
N VAL A 659 -8.18 17.19 12.25
CA VAL A 659 -8.71 16.93 13.60
C VAL A 659 -9.39 15.56 13.60
N GLY A 660 -8.73 14.54 14.16
CA GLY A 660 -9.12 13.14 14.01
C GLY A 660 -7.99 12.35 13.35
N VAL A 661 -8.29 11.40 12.47
CA VAL A 661 -7.25 10.72 11.66
C VAL A 661 -7.07 11.41 10.31
N SER A 662 -8.14 11.62 9.54
CA SER A 662 -8.11 12.41 8.30
C SER A 662 -9.51 12.72 7.78
N ASP A 663 -9.67 13.83 7.06
CA ASP A 663 -10.92 14.22 6.37
C ASP A 663 -11.30 13.23 5.26
N SER A 664 -10.36 12.48 4.70
CA SER A 664 -10.60 11.47 3.66
C SER A 664 -10.84 10.06 4.22
N SER A 665 -10.72 9.88 5.54
CA SER A 665 -10.77 8.59 6.22
C SER A 665 -12.13 8.39 6.90
N TYR A 666 -13.09 7.85 6.15
CA TYR A 666 -14.42 7.54 6.65
C TYR A 666 -15.01 6.31 5.94
N TYR A 667 -16.04 5.70 6.54
CA TYR A 667 -16.78 4.58 5.97
C TYR A 667 -18.29 4.80 6.04
N ALA A 668 -19.06 4.06 5.25
CA ALA A 668 -20.52 4.03 5.31
C ALA A 668 -21.01 2.95 6.29
N ASP A 669 -21.83 3.34 7.27
CA ASP A 669 -22.49 2.39 8.17
C ASP A 669 -23.67 1.66 7.48
N SER A 670 -24.37 0.79 8.22
CA SER A 670 -25.50 0.01 7.70
C SER A 670 -26.70 0.87 7.24
N GLU A 671 -26.78 2.13 7.67
CA GLU A 671 -27.79 3.11 7.27
C GLU A 671 -27.29 4.05 6.16
N GLY A 672 -26.05 3.88 5.70
CA GLY A 672 -25.39 4.74 4.71
C GLY A 672 -24.87 6.06 5.29
N ARG A 673 -24.78 6.19 6.62
CA ARG A 673 -24.21 7.37 7.28
C ARG A 673 -22.68 7.31 7.22
N MET A 674 -22.06 8.47 7.02
CA MET A 674 -20.62 8.63 6.96
C MET A 674 -20.04 8.68 8.37
N ILE A 675 -19.17 7.73 8.72
CA ILE A 675 -18.52 7.65 10.02
C ILE A 675 -17.02 7.88 9.84
N ASN A 676 -16.46 8.88 10.54
CA ASN A 676 -15.03 9.16 10.54
C ASN A 676 -14.27 8.02 11.27
N CYS A 677 -13.16 7.57 10.70
CA CYS A 677 -12.32 6.57 11.35
C CYS A 677 -11.34 7.26 12.31
N ASP A 678 -11.43 6.96 13.60
CA ASP A 678 -10.48 7.45 14.61
C ASP A 678 -9.36 6.43 14.89
N PHE A 679 -8.36 6.79 15.69
CA PHE A 679 -7.28 5.86 16.04
C PHE A 679 -7.78 4.62 16.79
N ASN A 680 -8.87 4.70 17.58
CA ASN A 680 -9.44 3.53 18.23
C ASN A 680 -9.93 2.51 17.20
N MET A 681 -10.61 2.97 16.15
CA MET A 681 -11.05 2.12 15.06
C MET A 681 -9.87 1.48 14.33
N TYR A 682 -8.85 2.26 13.96
CA TYR A 682 -7.66 1.70 13.30
C TYR A 682 -6.93 0.70 14.20
N MET A 683 -6.84 0.94 15.50
CA MET A 683 -6.26 0.00 16.47
C MET A 683 -7.07 -1.31 16.53
N GLN A 684 -8.41 -1.24 16.49
CA GLN A 684 -9.28 -2.42 16.42
C GLN A 684 -9.10 -3.19 15.11
N GLU A 685 -9.00 -2.49 13.97
CA GLU A 685 -8.77 -3.12 12.67
C GLU A 685 -7.40 -3.81 12.60
N ALA A 686 -6.34 -3.13 13.06
CA ALA A 686 -5.00 -3.71 13.14
C ALA A 686 -4.99 -4.96 14.04
N ALA A 687 -5.59 -4.87 15.24
CA ALA A 687 -5.70 -6.01 16.14
C ALA A 687 -6.49 -7.18 15.53
N ARG A 688 -7.56 -6.90 14.79
CA ARG A 688 -8.36 -7.92 14.09
C ARG A 688 -7.58 -8.61 12.97
N LEU A 689 -6.61 -7.93 12.37
CA LEU A 689 -5.69 -8.49 11.38
C LEU A 689 -4.41 -9.08 12.01
N GLY A 690 -4.28 -9.07 13.33
CA GLY A 690 -3.06 -9.52 14.03
C GLY A 690 -1.84 -8.62 13.80
N LYS A 691 -2.05 -7.37 13.38
CA LYS A 691 -1.03 -6.39 13.05
C LYS A 691 -0.95 -5.29 14.12
N ILE A 692 0.10 -4.49 14.05
CA ILE A 692 0.27 -3.27 14.83
C ILE A 692 -0.11 -2.06 13.98
N LEU A 693 -0.68 -1.02 14.60
CA LEU A 693 -0.88 0.27 13.96
C LEU A 693 0.32 1.19 14.23
N TYR A 694 0.78 1.86 13.17
CA TYR A 694 1.81 2.90 13.19
C TYR A 694 1.32 4.14 12.45
N ASN A 695 1.51 5.33 13.05
CA ASN A 695 1.22 6.60 12.37
C ASN A 695 2.52 7.25 11.85
N GLY A 696 2.81 7.06 10.57
CA GLY A 696 4.05 7.48 9.93
C GLY A 696 4.19 8.98 9.77
N GLU A 697 3.08 9.69 9.60
CA GLU A 697 3.07 11.14 9.46
C GLU A 697 1.83 11.77 10.07
N THR A 698 2.00 12.97 10.64
CA THR A 698 0.91 13.80 11.11
C THR A 698 1.32 15.26 11.21
N ASN A 699 0.41 16.22 11.02
CA ASN A 699 0.66 17.62 11.41
C ASN A 699 -0.41 18.21 12.34
N GLY A 700 -1.30 17.37 12.90
CA GLY A 700 -2.47 17.84 13.63
C GLY A 700 -3.45 18.61 12.72
N SER A 701 -3.75 19.87 13.06
CA SER A 701 -4.78 20.68 12.37
C SER A 701 -4.18 21.56 11.27
N PHE A 702 -4.73 21.47 10.06
CA PHE A 702 -4.39 22.33 8.90
C PHE A 702 -4.77 23.82 9.07
N SER A 703 -5.49 24.19 10.13
CA SER A 703 -6.01 25.55 10.36
C SER A 703 -4.98 26.47 11.02
N PHE A 704 -3.81 26.62 10.41
CA PHE A 704 -2.73 27.48 10.91
C PHE A 704 -3.18 28.94 11.04
N GLY A 705 -2.77 29.60 12.13
CA GLY A 705 -3.13 30.99 12.41
C GLY A 705 -4.60 31.19 12.85
N SER A 706 -5.40 30.12 12.91
CA SER A 706 -6.73 30.18 13.54
C SER A 706 -6.61 30.12 15.07
N GLU A 707 -7.56 30.73 15.77
CA GLU A 707 -7.66 30.64 17.24
C GLU A 707 -7.78 29.19 17.73
N ASN A 708 -8.21 28.27 16.87
CA ASN A 708 -8.42 26.85 17.19
C ASN A 708 -7.19 25.97 16.93
N PHE A 709 -6.07 26.49 16.42
CA PHE A 709 -4.91 25.67 16.07
C PHE A 709 -4.36 24.86 17.26
N TYR A 710 -4.04 25.53 18.38
CA TYR A 710 -3.51 24.85 19.57
C TYR A 710 -4.55 23.95 20.26
N PRO A 711 -5.82 24.37 20.47
CA PRO A 711 -6.86 23.47 20.94
C PRO A 711 -7.01 22.20 20.10
N ASN A 712 -7.00 22.33 18.77
CA ASN A 712 -7.12 21.19 17.86
C ASN A 712 -5.88 20.29 17.91
N THR A 713 -4.68 20.87 18.00
CA THR A 713 -3.42 20.13 18.19
C THR A 713 -3.47 19.32 19.47
N GLU A 714 -3.95 19.91 20.56
CA GLU A 714 -4.10 19.22 21.84
C GLU A 714 -5.15 18.11 21.79
N MET A 715 -6.28 18.33 21.13
CA MET A 715 -7.28 17.28 20.87
C MET A 715 -6.68 16.12 20.07
N TYR A 716 -5.89 16.43 19.04
CA TYR A 716 -5.23 15.42 18.22
C TYR A 716 -4.21 14.61 19.03
N LEU A 717 -3.31 15.27 19.77
CA LEU A 717 -2.34 14.61 20.64
C LEU A 717 -3.02 13.75 21.71
N ASN A 718 -4.12 14.24 22.31
CA ASN A 718 -4.92 13.44 23.24
C ASN A 718 -5.57 12.23 22.55
N SER A 719 -5.96 12.31 21.28
CA SER A 719 -6.50 11.14 20.55
C SER A 719 -5.46 10.00 20.38
N ILE A 720 -4.19 10.35 20.17
CA ILE A 720 -3.07 9.38 20.18
C ILE A 720 -2.91 8.78 21.58
N ILE A 721 -2.90 9.63 22.60
CA ILE A 721 -2.75 9.21 24.00
C ILE A 721 -3.94 8.37 24.49
N ASP A 722 -5.15 8.66 24.06
CA ASP A 722 -6.35 7.98 24.57
C ASP A 722 -6.59 6.65 23.87
N SER A 723 -6.24 6.55 22.58
CA SER A 723 -6.27 5.29 21.84
C SER A 723 -5.15 4.32 22.24
N GLY A 724 -4.08 4.81 22.87
CA GLY A 724 -2.91 4.00 23.21
C GLY A 724 -2.09 3.58 21.99
N LEU A 725 -2.11 4.39 20.92
CA LEU A 725 -1.22 4.23 19.77
C LEU A 725 0.24 4.33 20.23
N GLN A 726 1.04 3.32 19.88
CA GLN A 726 2.39 3.16 20.40
C GLN A 726 3.43 4.02 19.71
N LEU A 727 3.30 4.24 18.40
CA LEU A 727 4.33 4.95 17.65
C LEU A 727 3.70 5.91 16.64
N SER A 728 4.09 7.17 16.72
CA SER A 728 3.66 8.23 15.81
C SER A 728 4.82 9.16 15.50
N HIS A 729 4.93 9.64 14.25
CA HIS A 729 5.94 10.65 13.88
C HIS A 729 5.28 11.92 13.32
N TRP A 730 5.49 13.03 14.02
CA TRP A 730 5.02 14.35 13.65
C TRP A 730 5.84 14.96 12.51
N TRP A 731 5.16 15.51 11.52
CA TRP A 731 5.72 16.20 10.38
C TRP A 731 5.80 17.71 10.67
N THR A 732 6.98 18.32 10.84
CA THR A 732 8.33 17.74 10.78
C THR A 732 9.30 18.52 11.68
N PHE A 733 10.37 17.86 12.14
CA PHE A 733 11.38 18.49 13.01
C PHE A 733 12.48 19.15 12.20
N ARG A 734 12.70 20.45 12.45
CA ARG A 734 13.85 21.23 11.95
C ARG A 734 14.29 20.90 10.50
N SER A 735 13.38 21.00 9.53
CA SER A 735 13.80 20.91 8.12
C SER A 735 14.54 22.19 7.73
N ASP A 736 15.82 22.06 7.38
CA ASP A 736 16.68 23.16 6.93
C ASP A 736 16.67 23.31 5.39
N ARG A 737 15.76 22.57 4.72
CA ARG A 737 15.52 22.60 3.28
C ARG A 737 14.99 23.97 2.85
N GLN A 738 15.74 24.66 1.99
CA GLN A 738 15.34 25.96 1.46
C GLN A 738 14.10 25.85 0.55
N GLY A 739 13.14 26.77 0.70
CA GLY A 739 11.83 26.74 0.01
C GLY A 739 10.81 25.78 0.63
N PHE A 740 11.20 25.03 1.66
CA PHE A 740 10.30 24.26 2.52
C PHE A 740 10.15 24.89 3.91
N ASN A 741 11.19 25.62 4.36
CA ASN A 741 11.30 26.29 5.65
C ASN A 741 10.53 27.64 5.75
N ASP A 742 9.43 27.80 5.02
CA ASP A 742 8.74 29.09 4.90
C ASP A 742 7.80 29.39 6.09
N GLY A 743 7.79 28.54 7.13
CA GLY A 743 7.00 28.76 8.34
C GLY A 743 7.28 27.80 9.50
N TYR A 744 6.86 28.23 10.70
CA TYR A 744 7.03 27.53 11.99
C TYR A 744 6.53 26.07 12.03
N LEU A 745 5.58 25.71 11.15
CA LEU A 745 5.04 24.34 11.05
C LEU A 745 5.98 23.33 10.39
N TRP A 746 6.89 23.81 9.54
CA TRP A 746 7.77 22.96 8.73
C TRP A 746 9.21 22.95 9.28
N ARG A 747 9.46 23.75 10.31
CA ARG A 747 10.72 23.81 11.06
C ARG A 747 10.41 23.85 12.55
N ILE A 748 9.85 22.74 13.06
CA ILE A 748 9.56 22.61 14.49
C ILE A 748 10.88 22.34 15.20
N ASP A 749 11.47 23.38 15.78
CA ASP A 749 12.71 23.30 16.57
C ASP A 749 12.68 24.18 17.84
N SER A 750 11.56 24.87 18.07
CA SER A 750 11.34 25.72 19.24
C SER A 750 9.84 26.06 19.38
N GLY A 751 9.44 26.64 20.51
CA GLY A 751 8.12 27.25 20.73
C GLY A 751 7.01 26.31 21.20
N GLU A 752 5.80 26.88 21.38
CA GLU A 752 4.66 26.23 22.03
C GLU A 752 4.20 24.91 21.37
N LEU A 753 4.40 24.74 20.07
CA LEU A 753 4.02 23.51 19.37
C LEU A 753 4.97 22.37 19.76
N LEU A 754 6.28 22.64 19.77
CA LEU A 754 7.27 21.69 20.24
C LEU A 754 7.02 21.34 21.71
N ASP A 755 6.77 22.34 22.57
CA ASP A 755 6.50 22.13 23.99
C ASP A 755 5.28 21.21 24.22
N ARG A 756 4.22 21.38 23.43
CA ARG A 756 3.02 20.52 23.48
C ARG A 756 3.30 19.09 23.04
N ILE A 757 4.11 18.90 22.00
CA ILE A 757 4.49 17.56 21.52
C ILE A 757 5.39 16.86 22.54
N VAL A 758 6.36 17.57 23.13
CA VAL A 758 7.20 17.06 24.23
C VAL A 758 6.35 16.63 25.41
N ALA A 759 5.42 17.49 25.86
CA ALA A 759 4.52 17.17 26.96
C ALA A 759 3.60 15.98 26.66
N ALA A 760 3.08 15.89 25.42
CA ALA A 760 2.25 14.76 24.99
C ALA A 760 3.03 13.44 24.96
N ASN A 761 4.28 13.45 24.49
CA ASN A 761 5.15 12.28 24.49
C ASN A 761 5.43 11.80 25.92
N GLN A 762 5.72 12.72 26.84
CA GLN A 762 5.91 12.40 28.27
C GLN A 762 4.63 11.79 28.87
N LYS A 763 3.48 12.44 28.65
CA LYS A 763 2.17 11.95 29.13
C LYS A 763 1.81 10.56 28.57
N LEU A 764 2.14 10.28 27.31
CA LEU A 764 1.95 8.96 26.70
C LEU A 764 2.80 7.91 27.43
N LYS A 765 4.09 8.19 27.64
CA LYS A 765 5.02 7.28 28.32
C LYS A 765 4.59 7.04 29.78
N GLU A 766 4.22 8.09 30.51
CA GLU A 766 3.70 7.99 31.89
C GLU A 766 2.42 7.16 31.99
N LYS A 767 1.56 7.19 30.96
CA LYS A 767 0.29 6.45 30.97
C LYS A 767 0.46 4.96 30.65
N TYR A 768 1.38 4.60 29.73
CA TYR A 768 1.45 3.25 29.18
C TYR A 768 2.75 2.49 29.45
N VAL A 769 3.85 3.16 29.77
CA VAL A 769 5.14 2.55 30.14
C VAL A 769 5.23 2.42 31.67
N MET A 770 4.12 2.06 32.32
CA MET A 770 4.05 1.79 33.75
C MET A 770 3.93 0.29 34.00
N ASN A 771 4.96 -0.29 34.61
CA ASN A 771 4.97 -1.71 34.94
C ASN A 771 4.20 -1.99 36.23
N LYS A 772 3.01 -2.61 36.14
CA LYS A 772 2.28 -3.01 37.37
C LYS A 772 2.75 -4.34 37.97
N ALA A 773 3.72 -5.01 37.36
CA ALA A 773 4.36 -6.17 37.95
C ALA A 773 5.49 -5.79 38.93
N ALA A 774 5.96 -4.53 38.91
CA ALA A 774 7.03 -4.07 39.78
C ALA A 774 6.49 -3.57 41.14
N ASP A 775 7.29 -3.73 42.19
CA ASP A 775 7.10 -3.12 43.51
C ASP A 775 8.44 -2.71 44.15
N GLU A 776 8.37 -2.10 45.34
CA GLU A 776 9.54 -1.63 46.10
C GLU A 776 10.58 -2.71 46.43
N ASN A 777 10.21 -3.99 46.40
CA ASN A 777 11.08 -5.12 46.69
C ASN A 777 11.54 -5.85 45.41
N THR A 778 11.08 -5.40 44.25
CA THR A 778 11.48 -5.94 42.96
C THR A 778 12.88 -5.43 42.67
N ASN A 779 13.86 -6.31 42.58
CA ASN A 779 15.19 -5.86 42.17
C ASN A 779 15.15 -5.44 40.70
N ASP A 780 15.74 -4.28 40.38
CA ASP A 780 16.05 -3.94 38.99
C ASP A 780 16.97 -5.02 38.43
N VAL A 781 16.53 -5.69 37.36
CA VAL A 781 17.18 -6.88 36.80
C VAL A 781 18.67 -6.66 36.56
N TRP A 782 19.48 -7.58 37.09
CA TRP A 782 20.93 -7.50 37.21
C TRP A 782 21.66 -7.94 35.93
N ASP A 783 22.72 -7.22 35.56
CA ASP A 783 23.81 -7.69 34.68
C ASP A 783 24.68 -8.74 35.41
N ASP A 784 24.09 -9.68 36.16
CA ASP A 784 24.81 -10.79 36.77
C ASP A 784 24.90 -11.95 35.75
N PRO A 785 26.10 -12.24 35.20
CA PRO A 785 26.29 -13.30 34.22
C PRO A 785 25.98 -14.70 34.76
N MET A 786 25.93 -14.87 36.09
CA MET A 786 25.51 -16.14 36.72
C MET A 786 24.05 -16.50 36.43
N PHE A 787 23.25 -15.51 36.01
CA PHE A 787 21.82 -15.66 35.72
C PHE A 787 21.46 -15.37 34.25
N GLN A 788 22.38 -15.52 33.30
CA GLN A 788 22.02 -15.69 31.88
C GLN A 788 21.53 -17.12 31.66
N ILE A 789 20.25 -17.36 31.95
CA ILE A 789 19.74 -18.72 32.18
C ILE A 789 19.19 -19.38 30.89
N PHE A 790 18.84 -18.60 29.86
CA PHE A 790 18.02 -19.11 28.76
C PHE A 790 18.55 -18.79 27.36
N ASP A 791 18.52 -19.83 26.53
CA ASP A 791 18.72 -19.78 25.08
C ASP A 791 17.35 -19.61 24.40
N ASN A 792 17.21 -18.56 23.59
CA ASN A 792 15.97 -18.20 22.91
C ASN A 792 15.42 -19.34 22.05
N GLY A 793 16.28 -20.17 21.45
CA GLY A 793 15.86 -21.30 20.59
C GLY A 793 15.29 -22.50 21.36
N LYS A 794 15.31 -22.46 22.70
CA LYS A 794 14.87 -23.57 23.57
C LYS A 794 13.54 -23.31 24.28
N VAL A 795 12.99 -22.10 24.19
CA VAL A 795 11.64 -21.82 24.72
C VAL A 795 10.63 -22.51 23.81
N ILE A 796 9.80 -23.38 24.39
CA ILE A 796 8.79 -24.15 23.65
C ILE A 796 7.39 -23.60 23.90
N SER A 797 6.53 -23.63 22.88
CA SER A 797 5.11 -23.28 23.00
C SER A 797 4.40 -24.26 23.97
N GLY A 798 3.47 -23.73 24.77
CA GLY A 798 2.65 -24.54 25.67
C GLY A 798 1.66 -25.48 24.96
N GLU A 799 1.34 -25.24 23.68
CA GLU A 799 0.31 -25.98 22.93
C GLU A 799 0.59 -27.49 22.83
N GLU A 800 1.86 -27.86 22.58
CA GLU A 800 2.28 -29.26 22.42
C GLU A 800 2.03 -30.10 23.69
N PHE A 801 2.05 -29.44 24.86
CA PHE A 801 1.88 -30.09 26.16
C PHE A 801 0.45 -30.10 26.67
N VAL A 802 -0.31 -29.02 26.45
CA VAL A 802 -1.75 -28.96 26.81
C VAL A 802 -2.53 -30.04 26.05
N ALA A 803 -2.18 -30.32 24.80
CA ALA A 803 -2.76 -31.42 24.03
C ALA A 803 -2.54 -32.79 24.71
N GLN A 804 -1.34 -33.06 25.26
CA GLN A 804 -1.02 -34.33 25.94
C GLN A 804 -1.76 -34.50 27.27
N THR A 805 -1.91 -33.44 28.07
CA THR A 805 -2.71 -33.46 29.32
C THR A 805 -4.20 -33.66 29.02
N THR A 806 -4.71 -33.03 27.96
CA THR A 806 -6.11 -33.20 27.52
C THR A 806 -6.38 -34.62 27.04
N PHE A 807 -5.44 -35.21 26.29
CA PHE A 807 -5.51 -36.60 25.85
C PHE A 807 -5.47 -37.59 27.02
N ARG A 808 -4.55 -37.42 27.98
CA ARG A 808 -4.46 -38.26 29.19
C ARG A 808 -5.70 -38.15 30.06
N SER A 809 -6.25 -36.94 30.24
CA SER A 809 -7.50 -36.69 30.98
C SER A 809 -8.69 -37.43 30.34
N LYS A 810 -8.82 -37.36 29.00
CA LYS A 810 -9.84 -38.11 28.24
C LYS A 810 -9.67 -39.64 28.42
N MET A 811 -8.44 -40.15 28.38
CA MET A 811 -8.15 -41.58 28.58
C MET A 811 -8.47 -42.07 30.00
N ILE A 812 -8.18 -41.26 31.04
CA ILE A 812 -8.54 -41.58 32.43
C ILE A 812 -10.06 -41.61 32.62
N ARG A 813 -10.79 -40.61 32.07
CA ARG A 813 -12.26 -40.59 32.11
C ARG A 813 -12.86 -41.80 31.38
N LEU A 814 -12.31 -42.16 30.22
CA LEU A 814 -12.73 -43.36 29.48
C LEU A 814 -12.47 -44.63 30.31
N GLY A 815 -11.31 -44.73 30.97
CA GLY A 815 -10.97 -45.83 31.88
C GLY A 815 -11.93 -45.97 33.07
N ILE A 816 -12.33 -44.85 33.69
CA ILE A 816 -13.31 -44.82 34.79
C ILE A 816 -14.69 -45.27 34.29
N ILE A 817 -15.14 -44.76 33.13
CA ILE A 817 -16.43 -45.14 32.53
C ILE A 817 -16.44 -46.63 32.17
N CYS A 818 -15.37 -47.14 31.55
CA CYS A 818 -15.22 -48.56 31.27
C CYS A 818 -15.20 -49.41 32.55
N GLY A 819 -14.54 -48.94 33.62
CA GLY A 819 -14.55 -49.60 34.93
C GLY A 819 -15.96 -49.68 35.54
N ILE A 820 -16.74 -48.60 35.48
CA ILE A 820 -18.13 -48.55 35.95
C ILE A 820 -19.01 -49.52 35.13
N LEU A 821 -18.84 -49.55 33.81
CA LEU A 821 -19.57 -50.46 32.92
C LEU A 821 -19.25 -51.93 33.20
N VAL A 822 -17.97 -52.27 33.46
CA VAL A 822 -17.56 -53.64 33.82
C VAL A 822 -18.15 -54.06 35.17
N VAL A 823 -18.16 -53.16 36.17
CA VAL A 823 -18.80 -53.42 37.47
C VAL A 823 -20.31 -53.58 37.30
N ALA A 824 -20.97 -52.73 36.52
CA ALA A 824 -22.41 -52.83 36.26
C ALA A 824 -22.78 -54.13 35.51
N LEU A 825 -21.98 -54.53 34.52
CA LEU A 825 -22.12 -55.82 33.83
C LEU A 825 -21.87 -56.99 34.77
N GLY A 826 -20.84 -56.95 35.60
CA GLY A 826 -20.53 -57.97 36.60
C GLY A 826 -21.66 -58.14 37.63
N VAL A 827 -22.21 -57.04 38.14
CA VAL A 827 -23.37 -57.04 39.05
C VAL A 827 -24.62 -57.55 38.35
N GLY A 828 -24.88 -57.13 37.11
CA GLY A 828 -26.00 -57.62 36.29
C GLY A 828 -25.94 -59.13 36.02
N VAL A 829 -24.76 -59.64 35.66
CA VAL A 829 -24.51 -61.08 35.49
C VAL A 829 -24.67 -61.82 36.81
N PHE A 830 -24.17 -61.28 37.93
CA PHE A 830 -24.35 -61.90 39.25
C PHE A 830 -25.83 -61.98 39.65
N VAL A 831 -26.60 -60.91 39.44
CA VAL A 831 -28.05 -60.88 39.73
C VAL A 831 -28.81 -61.87 38.85
N LEU A 832 -28.53 -61.90 37.53
CA LEU A 832 -29.16 -62.84 36.59
C LEU A 832 -28.80 -64.31 36.90
N THR A 833 -27.57 -64.57 37.30
CA THR A 833 -27.11 -65.92 37.68
C THR A 833 -27.77 -66.35 39.00
N ARG A 834 -27.92 -65.44 39.97
CA ARG A 834 -28.62 -65.68 41.23
C ARG A 834 -30.13 -65.91 41.02
N GLU A 835 -30.76 -65.18 40.10
CA GLU A 835 -32.16 -65.42 39.71
C GLU A 835 -32.36 -66.75 38.99
N LYS A 836 -31.47 -67.10 38.04
CA LYS A 836 -31.51 -68.41 37.37
C LYS A 836 -31.31 -69.56 38.36
N LEU A 837 -30.41 -69.42 39.33
CA LEU A 837 -30.22 -70.41 40.40
C LEU A 837 -31.43 -70.50 41.33
N LYS A 838 -32.09 -69.39 41.66
CA LYS A 838 -33.37 -69.39 42.41
C LYS A 838 -34.50 -70.06 41.61
N LYS A 839 -34.62 -69.80 40.30
CA LYS A 839 -35.62 -70.43 39.43
C LYS A 839 -35.34 -71.92 39.22
N LYS A 840 -34.08 -72.35 39.15
CA LYS A 840 -33.71 -73.78 39.08
C LYS A 840 -34.06 -74.51 40.38
N ARG A 841 -33.74 -73.92 41.54
CA ARG A 841 -34.15 -74.46 42.87
C ARG A 841 -35.67 -74.52 43.07
N LYS A 842 -36.46 -73.65 42.43
CA LYS A 842 -37.93 -73.72 42.46
C LYS A 842 -38.51 -74.78 41.50
N LYS A 843 -37.75 -75.22 40.50
CA LYS A 843 -38.19 -76.24 39.53
C LYS A 843 -37.85 -77.67 39.96
N ASP A 844 -36.95 -77.82 40.94
CA ASP A 844 -36.60 -79.12 41.56
C ASP A 844 -37.42 -79.41 42.84
N ILE A 845 -38.41 -78.58 43.19
CA ILE A 845 -39.35 -78.76 44.34
C ILE A 845 -40.82 -78.59 43.87
N VAL A 846 -41.14 -79.07 42.67
CA VAL A 846 -42.54 -79.27 42.21
C VAL A 846 -42.65 -80.64 41.57
#